data_AF-A0A1B9G5X3-F1
#
_entry.id   AF-A0A1B9G5X3-F1
#
_cell.length_a   1.000
_cell.length_b   1.000
_cell.length_c   1.000
_cell.angle_alpha   90.00
_cell.angle_beta   90.00
_cell.angle_gamma   90.00
#
_symmetry.space_group_name_H-M   'P 1'
#
loop_
_entity.id
_entity.type
_entity.pdbx_description
1 polymer ?
#
loop_
_entity_poly.entity_id
_entity_poly.type
_entity_poly.pdbx_seq_one_letter_code
_entity_poly.pdbx_strand_id
1 'polypeptide(L)'
;MAAGDNVCLTYTFRVAYLQDLLDKRAQHPIPKDQESTLPTNHAVSSRRSHDGSFFTTFDLGSLMGKDSSKSPKYPEKLLKIFDSFLQRIAMGQEPKYSDQRFRRTVARFWSSTWPDKTFQRQMKESRKIEDLILAFVTTSTKTLQKDDELADGAWKSELSLQVSLFLDLLYDCLITLGPLSPELSSRLQSYRNRLKAQDVTPRMERSLDEGGKGRGDRDSLSVQKRDHANSLKGAMFDTISILFRLNKDGIQRIGADAESTCTEQAALDDLKKCLTSLNTDTPYLYSPHDFTDPGTWNAWRASEVSALSQMMLGMMQSNVALHQTPDRQSPLDVPLQLDSLSLETGDSHFTYIPPDPKGTYRELLDRCLDRDLELLKTLPEDEDVSLGILSHEHVSLLQTCAARWRLPLSFRTCAFLTAIVDRYQKGDVPSACVHEAHAMVERAQSDVPPSSWAISDRETLDWTINQRNISFCQALEAALHYPKGYHSEEFLEAVEDWCALGVPEDQQRVLSDISAQIIDSIKSQAFNSYIDQASKSLDQEGSKTCAFALQLGTWIEKEIKRLDKKFGAAITSDIDIVPLVLRQHLTLWFRDLEDTLLAHSTERFRSDMEELFVLYRKSCKLSDMGKAFIQDTRFILRFPLPPLFAPLVFAWLEQTASKTKVWSDQALAVDNFEPTSANGPSSSVTDLFDSFRSAVQFLMDLNWPDEQQLAGFATRLAKIISISINDYCQNIEQLFSADMRQTETVFTAAKQKAWLEKAKSTLASLQGERKLQAFFNFTPQSCVKLNNIEAARQQLDQLYEQMRVDDLSAYEIPESSTSTVHQTYLFTVKIVLAEGLTLDTNNKSPDSFVILSDEHGNRYAKTRTIYDDSDPRWDESFDIPVKGSAWFMATVRQRNITGKHDLLGRAYLRLDPSQHADLISKDVLLPLDTRGHLLMRVGMEGERDDIQYHFGRAFRWLKRTESDMVRTFVDKMIPVLRHTLSRSSIKSVLKPNVNGPLDYNEALGKLSAAYRSAIGSTEYSIPPTKEERHRGPTDADIETAIHPLFDYLDTNNHTLASTLSHDSMQMVMAKLWKQILMTIEALIVPPLSDKPSRMRALGDGELDIALKWLKFLRDFFYVGGDASGVPLSTLQNAKFNEILSVRIYYDWNTDDLMEECIRGFQSTLRYRATKPSKSLLSQRNLGTIRARKSAKRALPNSSSNTEMIMRILRMRQGTQEFLAQQLQTISVVKMENPKKGRNSTTRFSR
;
A
#
# COMPACT_ATOMS: atom_id res chain seq x y z
N MET A 1 79.05 8.73 -20.09
CA MET A 1 79.27 10.16 -19.76
C MET A 1 80.33 10.24 -18.66
N ALA A 2 80.88 11.43 -18.39
CA ALA A 2 81.97 11.59 -17.42
C ALA A 2 81.51 11.34 -15.97
N ALA A 3 82.42 10.88 -15.11
CA ALA A 3 82.20 10.73 -13.68
C ALA A 3 82.31 12.09 -12.98
N GLY A 4 81.22 12.88 -13.03
CA GLY A 4 80.91 13.79 -11.93
C GLY A 4 80.29 12.99 -10.78
N ASP A 5 80.44 13.47 -9.54
CA ASP A 5 79.98 12.74 -8.35
C ASP A 5 78.49 12.41 -8.41
N ASN A 6 78.17 11.12 -8.57
CA ASN A 6 76.81 10.64 -8.44
C ASN A 6 76.46 10.61 -6.95
N VAL A 7 75.90 11.72 -6.46
CA VAL A 7 75.48 11.93 -5.06
C VAL A 7 74.62 10.76 -4.57
N CYS A 8 73.66 10.30 -5.38
CA CYS A 8 72.80 9.17 -5.03
C CYS A 8 73.60 7.89 -4.79
N LEU A 9 74.49 7.50 -5.70
CA LEU A 9 75.40 6.36 -5.50
C LEU A 9 76.27 6.54 -4.25
N THR A 10 76.96 7.67 -4.13
CA THR A 10 77.93 7.92 -3.06
C THR A 10 77.27 7.81 -1.69
N TYR A 11 76.20 8.56 -1.42
CA TYR A 11 75.56 8.54 -0.10
C TYR A 11 74.81 7.22 0.18
N THR A 12 74.25 6.55 -0.83
CA THR A 12 73.67 5.20 -0.68
C THR A 12 74.73 4.17 -0.29
N PHE A 13 75.89 4.20 -0.95
CA PHE A 13 77.01 3.31 -0.62
C PHE A 13 77.56 3.57 0.79
N ARG A 14 77.70 4.83 1.21
CA ARG A 14 78.11 5.18 2.59
C ARG A 14 77.14 4.60 3.61
N VAL A 15 75.83 4.70 3.40
CA VAL A 15 74.82 4.13 4.30
C VAL A 15 74.92 2.60 4.38
N ALA A 16 75.07 1.90 3.25
CA ALA A 16 75.25 0.46 3.23
C ALA A 16 76.55 0.02 3.95
N TYR A 17 77.63 0.78 3.81
CA TYR A 17 78.90 0.55 4.50
C TYR A 17 78.78 0.71 6.03
N LEU A 18 78.05 1.72 6.51
CA LEU A 18 77.75 1.85 7.95
C LEU A 18 76.91 0.67 8.46
N GLN A 19 75.96 0.17 7.67
CA GLN A 19 75.12 -0.96 8.08
C GLN A 19 75.93 -2.26 8.18
N ASP A 20 76.79 -2.55 7.20
CA ASP A 20 77.73 -3.69 7.20
C ASP A 20 78.70 -3.65 8.41
N LEU A 21 79.20 -2.47 8.80
CA LEU A 21 80.00 -2.32 10.03
C LEU A 21 79.22 -2.72 11.29
N LEU A 22 77.98 -2.24 11.43
CA LEU A 22 77.12 -2.52 12.58
C LEU A 22 76.74 -4.01 12.65
N ASP A 23 76.40 -4.62 11.51
CA ASP A 23 75.99 -6.02 11.43
C ASP A 23 77.15 -7.00 11.66
N LYS A 24 78.37 -6.64 11.22
CA LYS A 24 79.60 -7.36 11.59
C LYS A 24 79.90 -7.29 13.09
N ARG A 25 79.62 -6.15 13.72
CA ARG A 25 79.84 -5.94 15.16
C ARG A 25 78.89 -6.78 16.03
N ALA A 26 77.63 -6.90 15.61
CA ALA A 26 76.63 -7.73 16.29
C ALA A 26 77.02 -9.23 16.38
N GLN A 27 77.94 -9.69 15.54
CA GLN A 27 78.37 -11.10 15.46
C GLN A 27 79.56 -11.44 16.39
N HIS A 28 80.22 -10.46 17.04
CA HIS A 28 81.44 -10.69 17.83
C HIS A 28 81.45 -10.01 19.21
N PRO A 29 80.85 -10.63 20.26
CA PRO A 29 81.01 -10.21 21.65
C PRO A 29 82.35 -10.65 22.27
N ILE A 30 82.88 -9.86 23.21
CA ILE A 30 84.17 -10.07 23.89
C ILE A 30 83.99 -10.89 25.19
N PRO A 31 84.83 -11.92 25.47
CA PRO A 31 84.67 -12.80 26.64
C PRO A 31 85.36 -12.30 27.93
N LYS A 32 84.97 -12.89 29.07
CA LYS A 32 85.68 -12.86 30.37
C LYS A 32 85.47 -14.17 31.15
N ASP A 33 86.56 -14.79 31.59
CA ASP A 33 86.61 -15.92 32.53
C ASP A 33 86.75 -15.41 34.00
N GLN A 34 86.72 -16.20 35.10
CA GLN A 34 86.75 -17.66 35.29
C GLN A 34 86.22 -18.05 36.71
N GLU A 35 85.53 -19.21 36.87
CA GLU A 35 85.43 -20.10 38.08
C GLU A 35 85.06 -19.52 39.49
N SER A 36 84.60 -20.24 40.55
CA SER A 36 83.98 -21.56 40.84
C SER A 36 83.51 -21.57 42.33
N THR A 37 82.67 -22.43 42.95
CA THR A 37 81.57 -23.39 42.62
C THR A 37 80.79 -23.74 43.94
N LEU A 38 79.71 -24.55 43.88
CA LEU A 38 78.94 -25.17 45.00
C LEU A 38 77.99 -24.23 45.81
N PRO A 39 76.94 -24.73 46.52
CA PRO A 39 75.74 -25.28 45.85
C PRO A 39 74.36 -24.86 46.44
N THR A 40 73.32 -25.00 45.62
CA THR A 40 71.89 -25.15 46.01
C THR A 40 71.23 -24.12 46.94
N ASN A 41 70.64 -23.06 46.35
CA ASN A 41 69.17 -22.95 46.33
C ASN A 41 68.66 -21.91 45.29
N HIS A 42 67.47 -22.16 44.73
CA HIS A 42 66.67 -21.25 43.89
C HIS A 42 67.29 -20.60 42.63
N ALA A 43 67.88 -21.38 41.72
CA ALA A 43 67.90 -21.04 40.28
C ALA A 43 68.11 -22.29 39.39
N VAL A 44 67.26 -22.47 38.36
CA VAL A 44 67.37 -23.49 37.29
C VAL A 44 66.72 -22.86 36.04
N SER A 45 67.48 -22.33 35.08
CA SER A 45 68.29 -22.99 34.02
C SER A 45 67.51 -23.17 32.71
N SER A 46 68.16 -22.84 31.59
CA SER A 46 67.76 -23.34 30.27
C SER A 46 68.08 -24.83 30.15
N ARG A 47 67.38 -25.55 29.27
CA ARG A 47 67.95 -26.62 28.41
C ARG A 47 66.96 -27.15 27.37
N ARG A 48 67.52 -27.75 26.32
CA ARG A 48 66.83 -28.59 25.33
C ARG A 48 66.31 -29.87 25.99
N SER A 49 65.20 -30.41 25.51
CA SER A 49 65.21 -31.69 24.76
C SER A 49 63.87 -31.96 24.06
N HIS A 50 63.90 -32.90 23.11
CA HIS A 50 62.76 -33.39 22.36
C HIS A 50 61.81 -34.28 23.19
N ASP A 51 60.59 -34.41 22.68
CA ASP A 51 59.60 -35.48 22.90
C ASP A 51 58.97 -35.71 24.29
N GLY A 52 57.70 -36.16 24.24
CA GLY A 52 56.83 -36.33 25.42
C GLY A 52 55.37 -35.93 25.21
N SER A 53 54.77 -36.35 24.09
CA SER A 53 53.37 -36.10 23.67
C SER A 53 52.31 -36.06 24.79
N PHE A 54 51.36 -35.12 24.73
CA PHE A 54 49.94 -35.38 24.38
C PHE A 54 49.00 -34.16 24.61
N PHE A 55 48.09 -33.94 23.66
CA PHE A 55 46.92 -33.02 23.66
C PHE A 55 47.17 -31.50 23.85
N THR A 56 46.99 -30.76 22.75
CA THR A 56 46.96 -29.29 22.71
C THR A 56 45.54 -28.78 22.47
N THR A 57 44.94 -28.12 23.46
CA THR A 57 43.61 -27.46 23.39
C THR A 57 43.70 -26.03 22.86
N PHE A 58 42.58 -25.51 22.35
CA PHE A 58 42.43 -24.13 21.88
C PHE A 58 42.30 -23.18 23.09
N ASP A 59 43.25 -22.26 23.29
CA ASP A 59 43.25 -21.35 24.44
C ASP A 59 42.31 -20.14 24.25
N LEU A 60 41.04 -20.33 24.60
CA LEU A 60 40.03 -19.29 24.63
C LEU A 60 40.32 -18.19 25.67
N GLY A 61 41.17 -18.45 26.67
CA GLY A 61 41.56 -17.45 27.68
C GLY A 61 42.36 -16.29 27.08
N SER A 62 43.25 -16.60 26.12
CA SER A 62 43.99 -15.62 25.33
C SER A 62 43.06 -14.70 24.53
N LEU A 63 42.03 -15.26 23.87
CA LEU A 63 41.11 -14.50 23.02
C LEU A 63 40.31 -13.44 23.82
N MET A 64 39.77 -13.83 24.98
CA MET A 64 38.82 -12.98 25.72
C MET A 64 39.49 -11.95 26.65
N GLY A 65 40.72 -12.23 27.12
CA GLY A 65 41.50 -11.36 28.01
C GLY A 65 40.98 -11.27 29.46
N LYS A 66 41.74 -10.59 30.33
CA LYS A 66 41.46 -10.52 31.78
C LYS A 66 40.24 -9.66 32.18
N ASP A 67 39.67 -8.88 31.27
CA ASP A 67 38.61 -7.90 31.57
C ASP A 67 37.17 -8.43 31.48
N SER A 68 36.96 -9.75 31.52
CA SER A 68 35.65 -10.40 31.35
C SER A 68 34.60 -10.05 32.42
N SER A 69 34.98 -9.32 33.47
CA SER A 69 34.09 -8.82 34.52
C SER A 69 33.20 -7.64 34.08
N LYS A 70 33.58 -6.89 33.04
CA LYS A 70 32.88 -5.67 32.57
C LYS A 70 32.31 -5.75 31.14
N SER A 71 31.86 -6.92 30.67
CA SER A 71 31.28 -7.00 29.32
C SER A 71 29.86 -6.40 29.22
N PRO A 72 29.55 -5.64 28.13
CA PRO A 72 28.26 -4.97 27.97
C PRO A 72 27.13 -5.97 27.68
N LYS A 73 25.96 -5.76 28.30
CA LYS A 73 24.82 -6.69 28.18
C LYS A 73 24.07 -6.52 26.87
N TYR A 74 23.91 -7.59 26.09
CA TYR A 74 23.16 -7.54 24.83
C TYR A 74 21.64 -7.34 25.05
N PRO A 75 20.87 -6.86 24.05
CA PRO A 75 19.42 -6.66 24.17
C PRO A 75 18.64 -7.98 24.30
N GLU A 76 17.61 -8.03 25.15
CA GLU A 76 16.86 -9.27 25.45
C GLU A 76 16.16 -9.88 24.24
N LYS A 77 15.81 -9.05 23.24
CA LYS A 77 15.24 -9.47 21.97
C LYS A 77 16.21 -10.29 21.10
N LEU A 78 17.53 -10.21 21.34
CA LEU A 78 18.56 -10.91 20.57
C LEU A 78 18.30 -12.42 20.54
N LEU A 79 17.99 -13.04 21.68
CA LEU A 79 17.78 -14.49 21.76
C LEU A 79 16.66 -14.98 20.83
N LYS A 80 15.62 -14.17 20.58
CA LYS A 80 14.53 -14.55 19.66
C LYS A 80 14.92 -14.40 18.18
N ILE A 81 15.78 -13.43 17.84
CA ILE A 81 16.28 -13.24 16.48
C ILE A 81 17.38 -14.28 16.18
N PHE A 82 18.27 -14.53 17.13
CA PHE A 82 19.34 -15.52 17.02
C PHE A 82 18.77 -16.93 16.78
N ASP A 83 17.67 -17.30 17.46
CA ASP A 83 16.94 -18.56 17.21
C ASP A 83 16.49 -18.71 15.74
N SER A 84 15.89 -17.66 15.15
CA SER A 84 15.41 -17.72 13.76
C SER A 84 16.51 -17.61 12.71
N PHE A 85 17.68 -17.03 13.04
CA PHE A 85 18.88 -17.10 12.21
C PHE A 85 19.52 -18.49 12.28
N LEU A 86 19.73 -19.05 13.47
CA LEU A 86 20.23 -20.43 13.66
C LEU A 86 19.36 -21.46 12.93
N GLN A 87 18.03 -21.34 13.05
CA GLN A 87 17.08 -22.18 12.32
C GLN A 87 17.24 -22.06 10.80
N ARG A 88 17.28 -20.84 10.25
CA ARG A 88 17.40 -20.63 8.79
C ARG A 88 18.74 -21.13 8.25
N ILE A 89 19.85 -20.99 8.99
CA ILE A 89 21.15 -21.55 8.61
C ILE A 89 21.09 -23.09 8.64
N ALA A 90 20.57 -23.69 9.70
CA ALA A 90 20.39 -25.15 9.77
C ALA A 90 19.52 -25.67 8.60
N MET A 91 18.44 -24.96 8.25
CA MET A 91 17.57 -25.27 7.12
C MET A 91 18.17 -24.93 5.74
N GLY A 92 19.28 -24.19 5.67
CA GLY A 92 19.97 -23.84 4.42
C GLY A 92 19.34 -22.70 3.64
N GLN A 93 18.62 -21.82 4.34
CA GLN A 93 17.88 -20.68 3.78
C GLN A 93 18.70 -19.38 3.79
N GLU A 94 19.92 -19.40 4.33
CA GLU A 94 20.85 -18.27 4.38
C GLU A 94 22.05 -18.50 3.45
N PRO A 95 22.15 -17.80 2.29
CA PRO A 95 23.23 -18.04 1.33
C PRO A 95 24.60 -17.58 1.85
N LYS A 96 24.64 -16.60 2.78
CA LYS A 96 25.86 -16.08 3.44
C LYS A 96 26.56 -17.15 4.30
N TYR A 97 25.83 -18.16 4.76
CA TYR A 97 26.32 -19.25 5.61
C TYR A 97 26.08 -20.62 4.94
N SER A 98 26.42 -20.69 3.65
CA SER A 98 26.19 -21.84 2.78
C SER A 98 27.21 -22.98 2.94
N ASP A 99 28.36 -22.74 3.61
CA ASP A 99 29.33 -23.79 3.90
C ASP A 99 28.69 -24.97 4.65
N GLN A 100 28.92 -26.17 4.13
CA GLN A 100 28.37 -27.41 4.66
C GLN A 100 28.93 -27.76 6.04
N ARG A 101 30.18 -27.41 6.36
CA ARG A 101 30.81 -27.75 7.66
C ARG A 101 30.31 -26.84 8.79
N PHE A 102 30.35 -25.53 8.61
CA PHE A 102 29.75 -24.55 9.51
C PHE A 102 28.25 -24.84 9.70
N ARG A 103 27.51 -25.15 8.63
CA ARG A 103 26.10 -25.53 8.71
C ARG A 103 25.85 -26.81 9.51
N ARG A 104 26.69 -27.86 9.37
CA ARG A 104 26.63 -29.07 10.23
C ARG A 104 26.80 -28.69 11.72
N THR A 105 27.80 -27.85 12.03
CA THR A 105 28.06 -27.38 13.40
C THR A 105 26.91 -26.53 13.96
N VAL A 106 26.42 -25.54 13.20
CA VAL A 106 25.29 -24.67 13.62
C VAL A 106 24.01 -25.47 13.84
N ALA A 107 23.67 -26.40 12.95
CA ALA A 107 22.53 -27.28 13.12
C ALA A 107 22.66 -28.14 14.40
N ARG A 108 23.87 -28.57 14.77
CA ARG A 108 24.14 -29.34 15.98
C ARG A 108 24.09 -28.47 17.25
N PHE A 109 24.55 -27.23 17.20
CA PHE A 109 24.38 -26.25 18.28
C PHE A 109 22.90 -25.94 18.53
N TRP A 110 22.14 -25.64 17.47
CA TRP A 110 20.71 -25.34 17.53
C TRP A 110 19.84 -26.52 17.98
N SER A 111 20.21 -27.76 17.62
CA SER A 111 19.44 -28.96 18.02
C SER A 111 19.80 -29.55 19.38
N SER A 112 21.00 -29.30 19.92
CA SER A 112 21.48 -29.97 21.15
C SER A 112 21.85 -29.04 22.31
N THR A 113 22.33 -27.81 22.03
CA THR A 113 22.80 -26.86 23.06
C THR A 113 21.75 -25.78 23.32
N TRP A 114 21.18 -25.25 22.23
CA TRP A 114 20.19 -24.17 22.25
C TRP A 114 18.84 -24.49 22.91
N PRO A 115 18.29 -25.74 22.85
CA PRO A 115 17.01 -26.07 23.47
C PRO A 115 17.08 -26.31 24.99
N ASP A 116 18.27 -26.37 25.58
CA ASP A 116 18.44 -26.63 27.00
C ASP A 116 17.90 -25.46 27.84
N LYS A 117 16.93 -25.78 28.71
CA LYS A 117 16.28 -24.81 29.60
C LYS A 117 17.22 -24.21 30.63
N THR A 118 18.29 -24.91 31.00
CA THR A 118 19.34 -24.40 31.91
C THR A 118 20.22 -23.38 31.18
N PHE A 119 20.68 -23.71 29.97
CA PHE A 119 21.43 -22.81 29.10
C PHE A 119 20.62 -21.54 28.74
N GLN A 120 19.38 -21.69 28.28
CA GLN A 120 18.52 -20.54 27.97
C GLN A 120 18.24 -19.66 29.20
N ARG A 121 18.21 -20.24 30.41
CA ARG A 121 18.09 -19.47 31.65
C ARG A 121 19.38 -18.69 31.94
N GLN A 122 20.53 -19.36 31.86
CA GLN A 122 21.85 -18.73 32.06
C GLN A 122 22.06 -17.55 31.09
N MET A 123 21.75 -17.72 29.80
CA MET A 123 21.88 -16.64 28.80
C MET A 123 20.95 -15.45 29.10
N LYS A 124 19.73 -15.69 29.61
CA LYS A 124 18.79 -14.62 30.02
C LYS A 124 19.23 -13.90 31.30
N GLU A 125 19.89 -14.60 32.22
CA GLU A 125 20.36 -14.02 33.50
C GLU A 125 21.71 -13.27 33.33
N SER A 126 22.66 -13.80 32.57
CA SER A 126 23.97 -13.15 32.35
C SER A 126 23.90 -12.00 31.32
N ARG A 127 23.24 -12.24 30.18
CA ARG A 127 23.20 -11.38 28.98
C ARG A 127 24.59 -11.02 28.43
N LYS A 128 25.60 -11.86 28.68
CA LYS A 128 26.99 -11.70 28.18
C LYS A 128 27.18 -12.38 26.83
N ILE A 129 27.85 -11.68 25.90
CA ILE A 129 28.12 -12.25 24.56
C ILE A 129 29.23 -13.30 24.60
N GLU A 130 30.15 -13.18 25.58
CA GLU A 130 31.21 -14.15 25.85
C GLU A 130 30.66 -15.56 26.16
N ASP A 131 29.53 -15.64 26.88
CA ASP A 131 28.92 -16.92 27.26
C ASP A 131 28.34 -17.66 26.04
N LEU A 132 27.79 -16.92 25.06
CA LEU A 132 27.31 -17.48 23.79
C LEU A 132 28.47 -18.00 22.93
N ILE A 133 29.57 -17.23 22.87
CA ILE A 133 30.78 -17.62 22.14
C ILE A 133 31.40 -18.88 22.78
N LEU A 134 31.55 -18.92 24.11
CA LEU A 134 32.05 -20.09 24.85
C LEU A 134 31.19 -21.33 24.60
N ALA A 135 29.86 -21.20 24.62
CA ALA A 135 28.96 -22.32 24.35
C ALA A 135 29.09 -22.83 22.92
N PHE A 136 29.19 -21.94 21.92
CA PHE A 136 29.41 -22.34 20.54
C PHE A 136 30.78 -23.02 20.36
N VAL A 137 31.88 -22.40 20.82
CA VAL A 137 33.23 -23.00 20.80
C VAL A 137 33.24 -24.41 21.42
N THR A 138 32.54 -24.59 22.54
CA THR A 138 32.44 -25.88 23.24
C THR A 138 31.73 -26.94 22.41
N THR A 139 30.68 -26.58 21.68
CA THR A 139 29.96 -27.52 20.80
C THR A 139 30.72 -27.75 19.48
N SER A 140 31.26 -26.70 18.85
CA SER A 140 32.09 -26.78 17.64
C SER A 140 33.33 -27.65 17.84
N THR A 141 34.01 -27.52 18.97
CA THR A 141 35.12 -28.41 19.34
C THR A 141 34.66 -29.87 19.38
N LYS A 142 33.49 -30.17 19.98
CA LYS A 142 32.94 -31.52 20.09
C LYS A 142 32.33 -32.08 18.80
N THR A 143 32.06 -31.24 17.79
CA THR A 143 31.63 -31.70 16.46
C THR A 143 32.82 -31.92 15.55
N LEU A 144 33.78 -30.99 15.51
CA LEU A 144 34.96 -31.08 14.65
C LEU A 144 35.94 -32.18 15.09
N GLN A 145 36.04 -32.47 16.40
CA GLN A 145 36.77 -33.65 16.92
C GLN A 145 36.05 -35.00 16.64
N LYS A 146 34.93 -34.99 15.90
CA LYS A 146 34.14 -36.16 15.52
C LYS A 146 33.76 -36.18 14.04
N ASP A 147 34.43 -35.38 13.22
CA ASP A 147 34.27 -35.39 11.77
C ASP A 147 35.48 -36.12 11.17
N ASP A 148 35.27 -37.37 10.72
CA ASP A 148 36.33 -38.23 10.20
C ASP A 148 36.97 -37.67 8.91
N GLU A 149 36.38 -36.63 8.31
CA GLU A 149 36.96 -35.87 7.19
C GLU A 149 38.12 -34.93 7.60
N LEU A 150 38.42 -34.75 8.89
CA LEU A 150 39.44 -33.84 9.40
C LEU A 150 40.63 -34.59 10.03
N ALA A 151 41.75 -34.62 9.31
CA ALA A 151 43.01 -35.20 9.77
C ALA A 151 43.53 -34.53 11.06
N ASP A 152 44.33 -35.26 11.85
CA ASP A 152 44.61 -34.90 13.24
C ASP A 152 45.28 -33.51 13.38
N GLY A 153 44.61 -32.64 14.14
CA GLY A 153 44.96 -31.23 14.32
C GLY A 153 44.29 -30.23 13.36
N ALA A 154 43.81 -30.65 12.17
CA ALA A 154 43.17 -29.75 11.19
C ALA A 154 41.85 -29.14 11.70
N TRP A 155 41.19 -29.79 12.65
CA TRP A 155 39.98 -29.29 13.32
C TRP A 155 40.17 -27.94 14.04
N LYS A 156 41.40 -27.46 14.23
CA LYS A 156 41.70 -26.21 14.95
C LYS A 156 41.65 -24.95 14.08
N SER A 157 42.16 -25.02 12.85
CA SER A 157 41.99 -23.94 11.86
C SER A 157 40.55 -23.89 11.35
N GLU A 158 39.89 -25.05 11.26
CA GLU A 158 38.44 -25.13 11.08
C GLU A 158 37.69 -24.49 12.27
N LEU A 159 38.15 -24.69 13.51
CA LEU A 159 37.56 -24.05 14.69
C LEU A 159 37.75 -22.53 14.70
N SER A 160 38.92 -21.98 14.33
CA SER A 160 39.08 -20.51 14.22
C SER A 160 38.17 -19.94 13.12
N LEU A 161 38.11 -20.58 11.95
CA LEU A 161 37.19 -20.21 10.86
C LEU A 161 35.72 -20.22 11.29
N GLN A 162 35.25 -21.30 11.92
CA GLN A 162 33.85 -21.40 12.37
C GLN A 162 33.52 -20.42 13.52
N VAL A 163 34.48 -20.07 14.38
CA VAL A 163 34.31 -19.00 15.38
C VAL A 163 34.24 -17.62 14.74
N SER A 164 35.03 -17.37 13.69
CA SER A 164 34.94 -16.13 12.89
C SER A 164 33.56 -15.95 12.27
N LEU A 165 33.04 -16.99 11.60
CA LEU A 165 31.69 -17.01 11.01
C LEU A 165 30.58 -16.84 12.08
N PHE A 166 30.78 -17.35 13.29
CA PHE A 166 29.83 -17.19 14.40
C PHE A 166 29.86 -15.77 15.01
N LEU A 167 31.01 -15.11 15.06
CA LEU A 167 31.12 -13.70 15.45
C LEU A 167 30.41 -12.79 14.43
N ASP A 168 30.53 -13.09 13.14
CA ASP A 168 29.81 -12.37 12.08
C ASP A 168 28.30 -12.61 12.15
N LEU A 169 27.86 -13.83 12.46
CA LEU A 169 26.45 -14.16 12.69
C LEU A 169 25.86 -13.39 13.89
N LEU A 170 26.61 -13.28 14.98
CA LEU A 170 26.22 -12.47 16.14
C LEU A 170 26.10 -10.98 15.76
N TYR A 171 27.03 -10.46 14.94
CA TYR A 171 27.02 -9.08 14.47
C TYR A 171 25.82 -8.77 13.55
N ASP A 172 25.51 -9.63 12.58
CA ASP A 172 24.32 -9.52 11.72
C ASP A 172 23.02 -9.50 12.55
N CYS A 173 22.89 -10.43 13.50
CA CYS A 173 21.72 -10.52 14.39
C CYS A 173 21.58 -9.29 15.30
N LEU A 174 22.69 -8.65 15.63
CA LEU A 174 22.75 -7.44 16.44
C LEU A 174 22.39 -6.17 15.65
N ILE A 175 22.84 -6.03 14.39
CA ILE A 175 22.41 -4.95 13.48
C ILE A 175 20.89 -5.01 13.25
N THR A 176 20.34 -6.22 13.11
CA THR A 176 18.89 -6.45 12.90
C THR A 176 18.01 -5.92 14.05
N LEU A 177 18.58 -5.54 15.19
CA LEU A 177 17.86 -4.98 16.35
C LEU A 177 17.81 -3.44 16.39
N GLY A 178 18.55 -2.74 15.52
CA GLY A 178 18.69 -1.28 15.51
C GLY A 178 20.12 -0.80 15.79
N PRO A 179 20.33 0.51 16.05
CA PRO A 179 21.67 1.08 16.24
C PRO A 179 22.39 0.45 17.43
N LEU A 180 23.62 -0.02 17.19
CA LEU A 180 24.43 -0.73 18.16
C LEU A 180 25.01 0.21 19.24
N SER A 181 25.13 -0.30 20.46
CA SER A 181 26.00 0.34 21.46
C SER A 181 27.45 0.32 20.97
N PRO A 182 28.15 1.47 20.96
CA PRO A 182 29.53 1.53 20.47
C PRO A 182 30.48 0.63 21.27
N GLU A 183 30.22 0.43 22.56
CA GLU A 183 30.98 -0.49 23.42
C GLU A 183 30.88 -1.95 22.93
N LEU A 184 29.68 -2.40 22.55
CA LEU A 184 29.44 -3.78 22.10
C LEU A 184 30.02 -4.00 20.69
N SER A 185 29.89 -3.00 19.81
CA SER A 185 30.48 -3.04 18.46
C SER A 185 32.01 -3.10 18.53
N SER A 186 32.62 -2.18 19.30
CA SER A 186 34.07 -2.15 19.53
C SER A 186 34.59 -3.45 20.18
N ARG A 187 33.84 -4.05 21.11
CA ARG A 187 34.21 -5.34 21.72
C ARG A 187 34.21 -6.49 20.71
N LEU A 188 33.18 -6.59 19.86
CA LEU A 188 33.10 -7.60 18.80
C LEU A 188 34.20 -7.41 17.74
N GLN A 189 34.44 -6.17 17.31
CA GLN A 189 35.55 -5.84 16.41
C GLN A 189 36.91 -6.20 17.05
N SER A 190 37.10 -5.96 18.35
CA SER A 190 38.32 -6.37 19.06
C SER A 190 38.50 -7.90 19.08
N TYR A 191 37.42 -8.69 19.26
CA TYR A 191 37.51 -10.15 19.16
C TYR A 191 37.81 -10.62 17.73
N ARG A 192 37.18 -10.01 16.72
CA ARG A 192 37.45 -10.32 15.29
C ARG A 192 38.89 -10.00 14.89
N ASN A 193 39.43 -8.87 15.34
CA ASN A 193 40.80 -8.45 15.05
C ASN A 193 41.84 -9.32 15.77
N ARG A 194 41.59 -9.74 17.02
CA ARG A 194 42.44 -10.72 17.72
C ARG A 194 42.47 -12.06 17.03
N LEU A 195 41.33 -12.54 16.54
CA LEU A 195 41.23 -13.83 15.87
C LEU A 195 42.00 -13.80 14.53
N LYS A 196 41.83 -12.76 13.71
CA LYS A 196 42.66 -12.54 12.51
C LYS A 196 44.16 -12.44 12.81
N ALA A 197 44.54 -11.90 13.97
CA ALA A 197 45.94 -11.80 14.38
C ALA A 197 46.57 -13.14 14.84
N GLN A 198 45.78 -14.21 15.03
CA GLN A 198 46.32 -15.53 15.40
C GLN A 198 46.65 -16.43 14.19
N ASP A 199 46.11 -16.15 13.00
CA ASP A 199 46.35 -16.97 11.81
C ASP A 199 47.71 -16.69 11.13
N VAL A 200 48.47 -15.68 11.59
CA VAL A 200 49.77 -15.28 11.01
C VAL A 200 50.96 -15.90 11.78
N THR A 201 51.18 -17.21 11.56
CA THR A 201 52.49 -17.84 11.79
C THR A 201 52.84 -18.81 10.65
N PRO A 202 54.01 -18.69 9.99
CA PRO A 202 54.33 -19.49 8.80
C PRO A 202 54.71 -20.94 9.15
N ARG A 203 54.41 -21.87 8.23
CA ARG A 203 54.74 -23.29 8.38
C ARG A 203 55.26 -23.94 7.08
N MET A 204 56.53 -23.69 6.78
CA MET A 204 57.37 -24.69 6.10
C MET A 204 57.58 -25.88 7.08
N GLU A 205 57.95 -27.10 6.66
CA GLU A 205 58.63 -27.51 5.42
C GLU A 205 58.34 -29.00 5.10
N ARG A 206 58.84 -29.46 3.94
CA ARG A 206 59.15 -30.86 3.54
C ARG A 206 58.03 -31.82 3.13
N SER A 207 58.06 -32.15 1.85
CA SER A 207 57.83 -33.50 1.34
C SER A 207 58.87 -34.50 1.87
N LEU A 208 58.50 -35.78 1.88
CA LEU A 208 59.41 -36.92 2.01
C LEU A 208 59.61 -37.58 0.64
N ASP A 209 60.75 -38.25 0.46
CA ASP A 209 61.08 -39.04 -0.72
C ASP A 209 61.59 -40.43 -0.30
N GLU A 210 60.98 -41.49 -0.84
CA GLU A 210 61.48 -42.87 -0.88
C GLU A 210 60.86 -43.57 -2.11
N GLY A 211 61.63 -44.18 -3.02
CA GLY A 211 63.09 -44.19 -3.14
C GLY A 211 63.55 -45.16 -4.25
N GLY A 212 64.83 -45.10 -4.66
CA GLY A 212 65.28 -45.93 -5.80
C GLY A 212 66.77 -46.01 -6.10
N LYS A 213 67.51 -46.86 -5.36
CA LYS A 213 68.79 -47.52 -5.75
C LYS A 213 69.89 -46.67 -6.42
N GLY A 214 70.92 -46.28 -5.66
CA GLY A 214 72.15 -45.65 -6.20
C GLY A 214 73.23 -46.63 -6.69
N ARG A 215 74.27 -46.12 -7.35
CA ARG A 215 75.55 -46.83 -7.57
C ARG A 215 76.72 -45.91 -7.99
N GLY A 216 77.72 -45.75 -7.11
CA GLY A 216 79.03 -45.13 -7.41
C GLY A 216 79.00 -43.61 -7.68
N ASP A 217 80.14 -42.94 -7.81
CA ASP A 217 81.51 -43.25 -7.38
C ASP A 217 82.34 -41.95 -7.38
N ARG A 218 83.38 -41.85 -6.53
CA ARG A 218 84.40 -40.77 -6.49
C ARG A 218 83.94 -39.33 -6.15
N ASP A 219 84.80 -38.44 -5.65
CA ASP A 219 86.12 -38.67 -5.04
C ASP A 219 86.38 -37.76 -3.83
N SER A 220 87.42 -38.08 -3.07
CA SER A 220 87.69 -37.54 -1.75
C SER A 220 88.55 -36.27 -1.73
N LEU A 221 88.31 -35.40 -0.74
CA LEU A 221 89.24 -34.39 -0.19
C LEU A 221 89.63 -33.22 -1.13
N SER A 222 89.73 -31.98 -0.66
CA SER A 222 90.53 -31.62 0.51
C SER A 222 90.16 -30.25 1.11
N VAL A 223 90.27 -30.16 2.44
CA VAL A 223 90.30 -28.89 3.17
C VAL A 223 91.76 -28.58 3.50
N GLN A 224 92.26 -27.38 3.15
CA GLN A 224 93.17 -26.70 4.06
C GLN A 224 93.25 -25.17 3.89
N LYS A 225 93.20 -24.52 5.05
CA LYS A 225 93.67 -23.16 5.40
C LYS A 225 92.93 -21.94 4.88
N ARG A 226 92.92 -20.95 5.77
CA ARG A 226 92.46 -19.57 5.60
C ARG A 226 93.65 -18.75 5.11
N ASP A 227 93.35 -17.70 4.36
CA ASP A 227 94.10 -16.44 4.42
C ASP A 227 93.14 -15.32 4.85
N HIS A 228 93.67 -14.21 5.37
CA HIS A 228 92.89 -13.07 5.82
C HIS A 228 92.95 -11.92 4.81
N ALA A 229 91.80 -11.55 4.26
CA ALA A 229 91.62 -10.34 3.46
C ALA A 229 90.19 -9.79 3.64
N ASN A 230 90.06 -8.49 3.86
CA ASN A 230 88.77 -7.81 3.97
C ASN A 230 88.07 -7.78 2.60
N SER A 231 87.21 -8.76 2.33
CA SER A 231 86.23 -8.66 1.24
C SER A 231 84.95 -8.04 1.80
N LEU A 232 84.56 -6.88 1.31
CA LEU A 232 83.17 -6.42 1.39
C LEU A 232 82.28 -7.49 0.76
N LYS A 233 81.33 -8.02 1.53
CA LYS A 233 80.34 -9.04 1.14
C LYS A 233 79.12 -8.90 2.04
N GLY A 234 78.00 -8.53 1.47
CA GLY A 234 76.73 -8.34 2.17
C GLY A 234 75.68 -7.87 1.16
N ALA A 235 74.45 -8.36 1.28
CA ALA A 235 73.43 -8.28 0.23
C ALA A 235 73.26 -6.86 -0.34
N MET A 236 73.17 -5.83 0.53
CA MET A 236 73.03 -4.43 0.09
C MET A 236 74.12 -3.96 -0.88
N PHE A 237 75.36 -4.45 -0.78
CA PHE A 237 76.42 -4.11 -1.74
C PHE A 237 76.23 -4.78 -3.10
N ASP A 238 75.74 -6.02 -3.12
CA ASP A 238 75.41 -6.73 -4.35
C ASP A 238 74.19 -6.07 -5.03
N THR A 239 73.15 -5.70 -4.26
CA THR A 239 72.01 -4.90 -4.73
C THR A 239 72.47 -3.56 -5.34
N ILE A 240 73.34 -2.79 -4.65
CA ILE A 240 73.92 -1.53 -5.16
C ILE A 240 74.78 -1.77 -6.42
N SER A 241 75.53 -2.88 -6.48
CA SER A 241 76.31 -3.25 -7.66
C SER A 241 75.45 -3.43 -8.90
N ILE A 242 74.27 -4.04 -8.74
CA ILE A 242 73.31 -4.29 -9.81
C ILE A 242 72.61 -2.98 -10.21
N LEU A 243 72.07 -2.24 -9.23
CA LEU A 243 71.26 -1.04 -9.45
C LEU A 243 72.05 0.12 -10.08
N PHE A 244 73.32 0.29 -9.73
CA PHE A 244 74.21 1.30 -10.34
C PHE A 244 75.12 0.73 -11.44
N ARG A 245 74.95 -0.55 -11.84
CA ARG A 245 75.71 -1.25 -12.89
C ARG A 245 77.23 -1.15 -12.72
N LEU A 246 77.71 -1.38 -11.49
CA LEU A 246 79.12 -1.27 -11.09
C LEU A 246 79.92 -2.56 -11.31
N ASN A 247 81.17 -2.41 -11.73
CA ASN A 247 82.16 -3.49 -11.73
C ASN A 247 82.77 -3.67 -10.32
N LYS A 248 83.28 -4.87 -10.03
CA LYS A 248 83.93 -5.20 -8.73
C LYS A 248 85.06 -4.23 -8.37
N ASP A 249 85.89 -3.86 -9.34
CA ASP A 249 86.97 -2.87 -9.19
C ASP A 249 86.45 -1.47 -8.82
N GLY A 250 85.23 -1.12 -9.25
CA GLY A 250 84.57 0.14 -8.89
C GLY A 250 84.11 0.15 -7.44
N ILE A 251 83.51 -0.95 -6.98
CA ILE A 251 83.11 -1.13 -5.57
C ILE A 251 84.33 -1.15 -4.65
N GLN A 252 85.46 -1.71 -5.06
CA GLN A 252 86.69 -1.66 -4.28
C GLN A 252 87.27 -0.23 -4.17
N ARG A 253 87.15 0.61 -5.20
CA ARG A 253 87.57 2.03 -5.15
C ARG A 253 86.67 2.85 -4.23
N ILE A 254 85.36 2.82 -4.46
CA ILE A 254 84.38 3.52 -3.61
C ILE A 254 84.44 2.98 -2.17
N GLY A 255 84.73 1.69 -1.98
CA GLY A 255 84.99 1.06 -0.69
C GLY A 255 86.21 1.61 0.05
N ALA A 256 87.32 1.86 -0.65
CA ALA A 256 88.53 2.46 -0.06
C ALA A 256 88.31 3.95 0.31
N ASP A 257 87.63 4.71 -0.56
CA ASP A 257 87.25 6.10 -0.27
C ASP A 257 86.27 6.16 0.93
N ALA A 258 85.33 5.22 1.01
CA ALA A 258 84.43 5.05 2.14
C ALA A 258 85.17 4.63 3.43
N GLU A 259 86.10 3.69 3.39
CA GLU A 259 86.88 3.26 4.56
C GLU A 259 87.69 4.41 5.20
N SER A 260 88.09 5.41 4.40
CA SER A 260 88.76 6.62 4.89
C SER A 260 87.83 7.67 5.52
N THR A 261 86.52 7.61 5.29
CA THR A 261 85.54 8.67 5.64
C THR A 261 84.38 8.20 6.53
N CYS A 262 84.00 6.92 6.43
CA CYS A 262 82.74 6.39 6.94
C CYS A 262 82.95 5.58 8.21
N THR A 263 83.01 6.28 9.35
CA THR A 263 83.14 5.66 10.68
C THR A 263 81.85 5.76 11.50
N GLU A 264 81.65 4.83 12.45
CA GLU A 264 80.58 4.93 13.46
C GLU A 264 80.61 6.27 14.22
N GLN A 265 81.80 6.84 14.44
CA GLN A 265 81.98 8.15 15.05
C GLN A 265 81.42 9.26 14.15
N ALA A 266 81.74 9.27 12.86
CA ALA A 266 81.18 10.23 11.90
C ALA A 266 79.65 10.10 11.78
N ALA A 267 79.10 8.89 11.90
CA ALA A 267 77.66 8.67 11.92
C ALA A 267 77.00 9.24 13.19
N LEU A 268 77.66 9.10 14.35
CA LEU A 268 77.21 9.67 15.61
C LEU A 268 77.31 11.21 15.62
N ASP A 269 78.36 11.76 15.00
CA ASP A 269 78.55 13.20 14.88
C ASP A 269 77.61 13.85 13.84
N ASP A 270 77.21 13.14 12.79
CA ASP A 270 76.11 13.55 11.91
C ASP A 270 74.78 13.62 12.67
N LEU A 271 74.48 12.67 13.57
CA LEU A 271 73.28 12.77 14.43
C LEU A 271 73.35 13.94 15.43
N LYS A 272 74.55 14.26 15.96
CA LYS A 272 74.75 15.49 16.75
C LYS A 272 74.47 16.73 15.91
N LYS A 273 74.97 16.81 14.66
CA LYS A 273 74.69 17.92 13.73
C LYS A 273 73.19 18.05 13.42
N CYS A 274 72.46 16.95 13.28
CA CYS A 274 70.99 16.98 13.18
C CYS A 274 70.36 17.57 14.45
N LEU A 275 70.79 17.12 15.64
CA LEU A 275 70.26 17.58 16.92
C LEU A 275 70.53 19.07 17.19
N THR A 276 71.69 19.60 16.78
CA THR A 276 72.00 21.04 16.92
C THR A 276 71.26 21.89 15.89
N SER A 277 71.16 21.45 14.63
CA SER A 277 70.44 22.21 13.58
C SER A 277 68.92 22.26 13.77
N LEU A 278 68.32 21.36 14.56
CA LEU A 278 66.92 21.49 15.04
C LEU A 278 66.71 22.65 16.03
N ASN A 279 67.78 23.36 16.41
CA ASN A 279 67.75 24.52 17.32
C ASN A 279 68.21 25.82 16.64
N THR A 280 68.52 25.79 15.33
CA THR A 280 68.97 26.98 14.57
C THR A 280 67.99 27.33 13.44
N ASP A 281 68.06 28.56 12.94
CA ASP A 281 67.30 29.01 11.77
C ASP A 281 67.74 28.33 10.44
N THR A 282 68.72 27.42 10.50
CA THR A 282 69.20 26.60 9.36
C THR A 282 68.96 25.10 9.61
N PRO A 283 67.69 24.64 9.62
CA PRO A 283 67.35 23.24 9.83
C PRO A 283 67.67 22.37 8.60
N TYR A 284 67.94 21.09 8.83
CA TYR A 284 68.43 20.17 7.79
C TYR A 284 67.35 19.45 6.96
N LEU A 285 66.05 19.64 7.26
CA LEU A 285 64.94 18.97 6.55
C LEU A 285 63.62 19.77 6.49
N TYR A 286 63.21 20.36 7.62
CA TYR A 286 62.00 21.18 7.74
C TYR A 286 62.22 22.29 8.75
N SER A 287 61.61 23.45 8.50
CA SER A 287 61.64 24.64 9.36
C SER A 287 60.29 24.87 10.09
N PRO A 288 60.23 25.80 11.06
CA PRO A 288 58.95 26.22 11.63
C PRO A 288 57.96 26.79 10.61
N HIS A 289 58.43 27.24 9.43
CA HIS A 289 57.59 27.77 8.36
C HIS A 289 56.99 26.67 7.46
N ASP A 290 57.50 25.44 7.52
CA ASP A 290 56.97 24.30 6.77
C ASP A 290 55.76 23.63 7.47
N PHE A 291 55.28 24.20 8.58
CA PHE A 291 54.14 23.71 9.35
C PHE A 291 53.08 24.79 9.53
N THR A 292 51.82 24.36 9.62
CA THR A 292 50.64 25.25 9.70
C THR A 292 50.44 25.92 11.05
N ASP A 293 51.00 25.37 12.13
CA ASP A 293 50.83 25.83 13.50
C ASP A 293 52.10 25.55 14.32
N PRO A 294 52.56 26.46 15.21
CA PRO A 294 53.71 26.20 16.06
C PRO A 294 53.57 24.95 16.94
N GLY A 295 52.36 24.52 17.28
CA GLY A 295 52.10 23.27 18.00
C GLY A 295 52.42 22.01 17.18
N THR A 296 52.13 21.98 15.88
CA THR A 296 52.49 20.82 15.03
C THR A 296 53.98 20.75 14.76
N TRP A 297 54.64 21.89 14.55
CA TRP A 297 56.12 21.98 14.54
C TRP A 297 56.73 21.44 15.85
N ASN A 298 56.25 21.90 17.01
CA ASN A 298 56.78 21.46 18.29
C ASN A 298 56.55 19.96 18.56
N ALA A 299 55.42 19.41 18.13
CA ALA A 299 55.15 17.97 18.23
C ALA A 299 56.09 17.14 17.33
N TRP A 300 56.28 17.56 16.07
CA TRP A 300 57.23 16.91 15.16
C TRP A 300 58.67 16.99 15.69
N ARG A 301 59.12 18.18 16.10
CA ARG A 301 60.46 18.42 16.67
C ARG A 301 60.71 17.59 17.93
N ALA A 302 59.74 17.47 18.83
CA ALA A 302 59.86 16.62 20.02
C ALA A 302 59.98 15.13 19.67
N SER A 303 59.23 14.66 18.68
CA SER A 303 59.34 13.29 18.15
C SER A 303 60.71 13.03 17.53
N GLU A 304 61.21 13.96 16.71
CA GLU A 304 62.49 13.82 16.02
C GLU A 304 63.68 13.88 16.99
N VAL A 305 63.66 14.79 17.97
CA VAL A 305 64.65 14.84 19.07
C VAL A 305 64.68 13.53 19.86
N SER A 306 63.52 12.94 20.15
CA SER A 306 63.43 11.63 20.80
C SER A 306 64.03 10.52 19.93
N ALA A 307 63.68 10.48 18.64
CA ALA A 307 64.16 9.47 17.70
C ALA A 307 65.67 9.57 17.41
N LEU A 308 66.23 10.79 17.32
CA LEU A 308 67.67 11.02 17.25
C LEU A 308 68.36 10.55 18.53
N SER A 309 67.84 10.91 19.69
CA SER A 309 68.39 10.51 21.00
C SER A 309 68.40 8.99 21.20
N GLN A 310 67.33 8.29 20.80
CA GLN A 310 67.27 6.82 20.83
C GLN A 310 68.27 6.18 19.85
N MET A 311 68.43 6.72 18.64
CA MET A 311 69.40 6.22 17.67
C MET A 311 70.85 6.43 18.14
N MET A 312 71.16 7.57 18.75
CA MET A 312 72.46 7.83 19.38
C MET A 312 72.72 6.87 20.55
N LEU A 313 71.74 6.70 21.45
CA LEU A 313 71.84 5.76 22.59
C LEU A 313 72.12 4.33 22.11
N GLY A 314 71.42 3.87 21.06
CA GLY A 314 71.61 2.53 20.49
C GLY A 314 73.02 2.31 19.94
N MET A 315 73.59 3.29 19.23
CA MET A 315 74.96 3.20 18.70
C MET A 315 76.02 3.28 19.81
N MET A 316 75.79 4.06 20.87
CA MET A 316 76.67 4.11 22.04
C MET A 316 76.62 2.79 22.85
N GLN A 317 75.45 2.15 22.94
CA GLN A 317 75.30 0.84 23.60
C GLN A 317 75.94 -0.30 22.80
N SER A 318 75.91 -0.26 21.46
CA SER A 318 76.55 -1.28 20.61
C SER A 318 78.07 -1.12 20.50
N ASN A 319 78.60 0.09 20.67
CA ASN A 319 80.04 0.34 20.75
C ASN A 319 80.45 1.17 21.98
N VAL A 320 80.82 0.45 23.05
CA VAL A 320 81.37 1.00 24.30
C VAL A 320 82.63 1.86 24.11
N ALA A 321 83.37 1.73 23.00
CA ALA A 321 84.52 2.61 22.71
C ALA A 321 84.10 4.05 22.35
N LEU A 322 82.86 4.28 21.86
CA LEU A 322 82.34 5.64 21.61
C LEU A 322 82.16 6.44 22.91
N HIS A 323 82.08 5.77 24.07
CA HIS A 323 82.10 6.42 25.39
C HIS A 323 83.47 7.00 25.80
N GLN A 324 84.54 6.79 25.02
CA GLN A 324 85.91 7.22 25.37
C GLN A 324 86.36 8.51 24.67
N THR A 325 85.41 9.35 24.26
CA THR A 325 85.65 10.76 23.88
C THR A 325 85.68 11.65 25.14
N PRO A 326 86.34 12.83 25.13
CA PRO A 326 86.74 13.51 26.37
C PRO A 326 85.59 14.16 27.18
N ASP A 327 84.41 14.38 26.58
CA ASP A 327 83.25 14.92 27.28
C ASP A 327 82.46 13.84 28.03
N ARG A 328 82.65 13.80 29.36
CA ARG A 328 81.79 13.05 30.28
C ARG A 328 80.44 13.75 30.42
N GLN A 329 79.32 13.04 30.31
CA GLN A 329 78.21 13.06 31.29
C GLN A 329 77.11 12.02 30.96
N SER A 330 76.10 11.92 31.84
CA SER A 330 75.12 10.83 31.91
C SER A 330 73.96 10.96 30.89
N PRO A 331 73.37 9.84 30.39
CA PRO A 331 72.26 9.88 29.42
C PRO A 331 70.92 10.42 29.95
N LEU A 332 70.83 10.85 31.21
CA LEU A 332 69.57 11.21 31.89
C LEU A 332 69.28 12.72 31.87
N ASP A 333 70.29 13.56 31.64
CA ASP A 333 70.21 15.01 31.82
C ASP A 333 70.02 15.79 30.49
N VAL A 334 70.06 15.09 29.36
CA VAL A 334 70.00 15.64 27.98
C VAL A 334 68.87 16.66 27.75
N PRO A 335 67.64 16.50 28.27
CA PRO A 335 66.56 17.46 28.03
C PRO A 335 66.74 18.83 28.71
N LEU A 336 67.70 19.00 29.64
CA LEU A 336 67.80 20.17 30.51
C LEU A 336 69.04 21.07 30.26
N GLN A 337 69.91 20.72 29.31
CA GLN A 337 71.17 21.44 29.04
C GLN A 337 71.37 21.86 27.57
N LEU A 338 70.28 21.94 26.81
CA LEU A 338 70.28 22.23 25.36
C LEU A 338 70.96 23.58 25.01
N ASP A 339 70.92 24.56 25.92
CA ASP A 339 71.51 25.91 25.72
C ASP A 339 73.04 25.99 25.93
N SER A 340 73.68 24.93 26.45
CA SER A 340 75.07 25.01 26.94
C SER A 340 76.16 24.33 26.08
N LEU A 341 75.80 23.78 24.91
CA LEU A 341 76.74 23.10 24.02
C LEU A 341 77.36 24.06 22.98
N SER A 342 78.42 24.76 23.38
CA SER A 342 79.28 25.51 22.44
C SER A 342 80.29 24.58 21.75
N LEU A 343 79.99 24.18 20.51
CA LEU A 343 80.92 23.51 19.60
C LEU A 343 81.17 24.37 18.36
N GLU A 344 82.38 24.29 17.80
CA GLU A 344 82.85 25.23 16.77
C GLU A 344 82.10 25.09 15.43
N THR A 345 81.78 26.22 14.81
CA THR A 345 81.09 26.29 13.52
C THR A 345 82.06 26.01 12.36
N GLY A 346 82.28 24.73 12.05
CA GLY A 346 83.02 24.26 10.88
C GLY A 346 82.15 23.40 9.95
N ASP A 347 82.09 23.79 8.67
CA ASP A 347 81.48 23.12 7.51
C ASP A 347 80.20 22.29 7.71
N SER A 348 79.09 22.80 7.15
CA SER A 348 77.75 22.17 7.14
C SER A 348 77.62 20.89 6.29
N HIS A 349 78.71 20.17 6.05
CA HIS A 349 78.70 18.89 5.34
C HIS A 349 78.45 17.73 6.31
N PHE A 350 77.41 16.95 6.02
CA PHE A 350 77.19 15.63 6.63
C PHE A 350 77.98 14.55 5.88
N THR A 351 78.38 13.49 6.57
CA THR A 351 79.08 12.34 5.96
C THR A 351 78.10 11.38 5.31
N TYR A 352 76.97 11.09 5.96
CA TYR A 352 76.00 10.06 5.55
C TYR A 352 74.68 10.61 4.99
N ILE A 353 74.38 11.89 5.22
CA ILE A 353 73.18 12.56 4.72
C ILE A 353 73.55 13.40 3.49
N PRO A 354 72.89 13.23 2.32
CA PRO A 354 73.18 14.01 1.12
C PRO A 354 72.68 15.46 1.24
N PRO A 355 73.19 16.41 0.43
CA PRO A 355 72.78 17.82 0.48
C PRO A 355 71.29 18.08 0.17
N ASP A 356 70.65 17.22 -0.62
CA ASP A 356 69.19 17.15 -0.77
C ASP A 356 68.71 15.72 -0.48
N PRO A 357 68.26 15.43 0.75
CA PRO A 357 67.68 14.14 1.12
C PRO A 357 66.44 13.77 0.31
N LYS A 358 65.59 14.75 -0.04
CA LYS A 358 64.30 14.50 -0.70
C LYS A 358 64.49 14.19 -2.19
N GLY A 359 65.32 14.94 -2.90
CA GLY A 359 65.68 14.66 -4.30
C GLY A 359 66.46 13.35 -4.45
N THR A 360 67.49 13.14 -3.61
CA THR A 360 68.33 11.92 -3.66
C THR A 360 67.50 10.65 -3.43
N TYR A 361 66.53 10.68 -2.50
CA TYR A 361 65.64 9.54 -2.26
C TYR A 361 64.68 9.27 -3.42
N ARG A 362 64.16 10.31 -4.09
CA ARG A 362 63.35 10.11 -5.31
C ARG A 362 64.16 9.43 -6.41
N GLU A 363 65.39 9.90 -6.67
CA GLU A 363 66.26 9.27 -7.67
C GLU A 363 66.58 7.80 -7.33
N LEU A 364 66.83 7.48 -6.05
CA LEU A 364 67.05 6.11 -5.61
C LEU A 364 65.79 5.24 -5.80
N LEU A 365 64.62 5.76 -5.41
CA LEU A 365 63.33 5.08 -5.54
C LEU A 365 62.98 4.80 -7.01
N ASP A 366 63.15 5.78 -7.91
CA ASP A 366 62.90 5.61 -9.34
C ASP A 366 63.84 4.54 -9.93
N ARG A 367 65.12 4.53 -9.55
CA ARG A 367 66.07 3.49 -9.96
C ARG A 367 65.70 2.08 -9.46
N CYS A 368 65.15 1.97 -8.25
CA CYS A 368 64.64 0.70 -7.73
C CYS A 368 63.41 0.23 -8.53
N LEU A 369 62.41 1.12 -8.72
CA LEU A 369 61.19 0.82 -9.45
C LEU A 369 61.46 0.43 -10.91
N ASP A 370 62.29 1.20 -11.63
CA ASP A 370 62.62 0.93 -13.03
C ASP A 370 63.35 -0.42 -13.16
N ARG A 371 64.22 -0.77 -12.21
CA ARG A 371 64.96 -2.03 -12.25
C ARG A 371 64.09 -3.24 -11.91
N ASP A 372 63.19 -3.12 -10.94
CA ASP A 372 62.25 -4.19 -10.63
C ASP A 372 61.22 -4.35 -11.76
N LEU A 373 60.71 -3.27 -12.37
CA LEU A 373 59.85 -3.36 -13.56
C LEU A 373 60.57 -3.98 -14.78
N GLU A 374 61.87 -3.70 -14.97
CA GLU A 374 62.70 -4.37 -16.00
C GLU A 374 62.85 -5.88 -15.71
N LEU A 375 62.84 -6.30 -14.45
CA LEU A 375 62.85 -7.72 -14.05
C LEU A 375 61.47 -8.39 -14.21
N LEU A 376 60.39 -7.74 -13.78
CA LEU A 376 59.02 -8.24 -13.90
C LEU A 376 58.63 -8.49 -15.36
N LYS A 377 59.09 -7.62 -16.28
CA LYS A 377 58.97 -7.80 -17.75
C LYS A 377 59.76 -9.00 -18.31
N THR A 378 60.44 -9.80 -17.48
CA THR A 378 61.15 -11.03 -17.86
C THR A 378 60.67 -12.30 -17.15
N LEU A 379 59.66 -12.21 -16.28
CA LEU A 379 59.03 -13.36 -15.64
C LEU A 379 57.99 -14.04 -16.55
N PRO A 380 57.62 -15.32 -16.31
CA PRO A 380 56.50 -15.97 -16.99
C PRO A 380 55.15 -15.35 -16.59
N GLU A 381 54.15 -15.45 -17.47
CA GLU A 381 52.78 -14.92 -17.23
C GLU A 381 52.04 -15.63 -16.07
N ASP A 382 52.51 -16.80 -15.63
CA ASP A 382 51.90 -17.62 -14.57
C ASP A 382 52.43 -17.34 -13.14
N GLU A 383 53.34 -16.36 -12.94
CA GLU A 383 54.02 -16.13 -11.64
C GLU A 383 53.44 -14.94 -10.85
N ASP A 384 53.07 -15.15 -9.57
CA ASP A 384 52.42 -14.15 -8.72
C ASP A 384 53.33 -12.94 -8.41
N VAL A 385 53.01 -11.78 -8.97
CA VAL A 385 53.76 -10.52 -8.79
C VAL A 385 53.17 -9.65 -7.67
N SER A 386 54.05 -9.03 -6.86
CA SER A 386 53.64 -8.06 -5.83
C SER A 386 53.18 -6.73 -6.45
N LEU A 387 51.96 -6.28 -6.11
CA LEU A 387 51.42 -4.96 -6.49
C LEU A 387 52.27 -3.77 -5.98
N GLY A 388 53.11 -3.99 -4.96
CA GLY A 388 54.07 -3.00 -4.49
C GLY A 388 55.28 -2.80 -5.41
N ILE A 389 55.47 -3.68 -6.42
CA ILE A 389 56.55 -3.72 -7.43
C ILE A 389 57.96 -3.94 -6.86
N LEU A 390 58.33 -3.25 -5.78
CA LEU A 390 59.65 -3.27 -5.18
C LEU A 390 60.01 -4.62 -4.57
N SER A 391 61.19 -5.12 -4.93
CA SER A 391 61.79 -6.31 -4.34
C SER A 391 62.18 -6.09 -2.87
N HIS A 392 62.22 -7.17 -2.07
CA HIS A 392 62.56 -7.09 -0.64
C HIS A 392 63.96 -6.48 -0.39
N GLU A 393 64.91 -6.66 -1.32
CA GLU A 393 66.22 -6.02 -1.26
C GLU A 393 66.13 -4.50 -1.43
N HIS A 394 65.41 -4.01 -2.44
CA HIS A 394 65.22 -2.58 -2.66
C HIS A 394 64.40 -1.92 -1.55
N VAL A 395 63.36 -2.59 -1.01
CA VAL A 395 62.62 -2.11 0.16
C VAL A 395 63.55 -1.96 1.37
N SER A 396 64.41 -2.95 1.64
CA SER A 396 65.40 -2.89 2.75
C SER A 396 66.41 -1.75 2.56
N LEU A 397 66.94 -1.58 1.34
CA LEU A 397 67.86 -0.50 1.01
C LEU A 397 67.19 0.89 1.20
N LEU A 398 66.00 1.08 0.63
CA LEU A 398 65.23 2.34 0.74
C LEU A 398 64.88 2.66 2.20
N GLN A 399 64.47 1.67 3.00
CA GLN A 399 64.21 1.87 4.43
C GLN A 399 65.48 2.27 5.21
N THR A 400 66.62 1.65 4.90
CA THR A 400 67.91 1.94 5.55
C THR A 400 68.40 3.34 5.20
N CYS A 401 68.34 3.73 3.92
CA CYS A 401 68.65 5.09 3.47
C CYS A 401 67.70 6.12 4.09
N ALA A 402 66.39 5.87 4.09
CA ALA A 402 65.40 6.74 4.73
C ALA A 402 65.68 6.98 6.21
N ALA A 403 66.01 5.94 6.97
CA ALA A 403 66.26 6.03 8.41
C ALA A 403 67.53 6.83 8.76
N ARG A 404 68.56 6.81 7.88
CA ARG A 404 69.78 7.60 8.03
C ARG A 404 69.64 9.02 7.51
N TRP A 405 68.92 9.22 6.39
CA TRP A 405 68.59 10.53 5.82
C TRP A 405 67.40 11.22 6.50
N ARG A 406 66.89 10.63 7.60
CA ARG A 406 65.83 11.17 8.48
C ARG A 406 64.49 11.47 7.79
N LEU A 407 64.19 10.77 6.69
CA LEU A 407 63.00 11.04 5.87
C LEU A 407 61.71 10.49 6.53
N PRO A 408 60.70 11.33 6.81
CA PRO A 408 59.50 10.91 7.53
C PRO A 408 58.63 9.94 6.70
N LEU A 409 57.65 9.30 7.35
CA LEU A 409 56.73 8.39 6.67
C LEU A 409 55.89 9.13 5.61
N SER A 410 55.37 10.31 5.93
CA SER A 410 54.59 11.18 5.03
C SER A 410 55.26 11.34 3.66
N PHE A 411 56.49 11.87 3.66
CA PHE A 411 57.29 12.09 2.46
C PHE A 411 57.47 10.80 1.64
N ARG A 412 57.76 9.67 2.30
CA ARG A 412 58.05 8.41 1.62
C ARG A 412 56.83 7.78 0.97
N THR A 413 55.67 7.81 1.63
CA THR A 413 54.42 7.32 1.03
C THR A 413 53.94 8.23 -0.09
N CYS A 414 54.10 9.56 0.04
CA CYS A 414 53.79 10.50 -1.04
C CYS A 414 54.72 10.34 -2.25
N ALA A 415 56.03 10.18 -2.02
CA ALA A 415 57.00 9.94 -3.09
C ALA A 415 56.70 8.62 -3.83
N PHE A 416 56.36 7.55 -3.10
CA PHE A 416 55.95 6.27 -3.69
C PHE A 416 54.67 6.39 -4.52
N LEU A 417 53.59 6.96 -3.98
CA LEU A 417 52.35 7.18 -4.74
C LEU A 417 52.60 8.03 -5.99
N THR A 418 53.43 9.06 -5.91
CA THR A 418 53.77 9.93 -7.06
C THR A 418 54.51 9.16 -8.15
N ALA A 419 55.51 8.36 -7.76
CA ALA A 419 56.28 7.52 -8.68
C ALA A 419 55.45 6.41 -9.35
N ILE A 420 54.40 5.92 -8.67
CA ILE A 420 53.45 4.94 -9.21
C ILE A 420 52.41 5.59 -10.13
N VAL A 421 51.86 6.76 -9.77
CA VAL A 421 50.89 7.50 -10.61
C VAL A 421 51.51 7.97 -11.92
N ASP A 422 52.76 8.47 -11.90
CA ASP A 422 53.51 8.83 -13.11
C ASP A 422 53.76 7.64 -14.04
N ARG A 423 54.00 6.43 -13.49
CA ARG A 423 54.15 5.20 -14.28
C ARG A 423 52.81 4.66 -14.79
N TYR A 424 51.72 4.84 -14.06
CA TYR A 424 50.35 4.55 -14.53
C TYR A 424 49.97 5.45 -15.71
N GLN A 425 50.28 6.75 -15.63
CA GLN A 425 50.09 7.71 -16.74
C GLN A 425 50.90 7.35 -18.01
N LYS A 426 51.98 6.58 -17.87
CA LYS A 426 52.80 6.07 -19.00
C LYS A 426 52.35 4.69 -19.51
N GLY A 427 51.45 4.01 -18.80
CA GLY A 427 51.06 2.63 -19.10
C GLY A 427 52.07 1.57 -18.67
N ASP A 428 53.04 1.91 -17.79
CA ASP A 428 54.06 0.97 -17.30
C ASP A 428 53.55 0.05 -16.16
N VAL A 429 52.44 0.40 -15.50
CA VAL A 429 51.85 -0.33 -14.37
C VAL A 429 50.31 -0.33 -14.43
N PRO A 430 49.61 -1.38 -13.95
CA PRO A 430 48.15 -1.41 -13.88
C PRO A 430 47.60 -0.53 -12.74
N SER A 431 46.30 -0.26 -12.79
CA SER A 431 45.55 0.51 -11.77
C SER A 431 45.71 -0.08 -10.37
N ALA A 432 45.67 -1.41 -10.22
CA ALA A 432 45.83 -2.10 -8.94
C ALA A 432 47.10 -1.72 -8.15
N CYS A 433 48.21 -1.37 -8.82
CA CYS A 433 49.41 -0.86 -8.16
C CYS A 433 49.19 0.54 -7.57
N VAL A 434 48.35 1.37 -8.20
CA VAL A 434 47.93 2.67 -7.70
C VAL A 434 47.00 2.52 -6.48
N HIS A 435 46.14 1.50 -6.44
CA HIS A 435 45.31 1.21 -5.26
C HIS A 435 46.14 0.78 -4.05
N GLU A 436 47.12 -0.13 -4.20
CA GLU A 436 48.02 -0.50 -3.10
C GLU A 436 48.86 0.71 -2.63
N ALA A 437 49.41 1.50 -3.57
CA ALA A 437 50.11 2.74 -3.25
C ALA A 437 49.22 3.77 -2.52
N HIS A 438 47.92 3.82 -2.84
CA HIS A 438 46.95 4.64 -2.11
C HIS A 438 46.69 4.10 -0.70
N ALA A 439 46.48 2.79 -0.55
CA ALA A 439 46.29 2.13 0.74
C ALA A 439 47.53 2.26 1.65
N MET A 440 48.74 2.40 1.08
CA MET A 440 49.94 2.78 1.85
C MET A 440 49.86 4.21 2.41
N VAL A 441 49.29 5.15 1.65
CA VAL A 441 49.03 6.52 2.13
C VAL A 441 47.92 6.53 3.18
N GLU A 442 46.80 5.82 2.98
CA GLU A 442 45.70 5.77 3.97
C GLU A 442 46.18 5.21 5.33
N ARG A 443 47.05 4.19 5.31
CA ARG A 443 47.74 3.68 6.51
C ARG A 443 48.55 4.79 7.20
N ALA A 444 49.39 5.51 6.45
CA ALA A 444 50.17 6.62 7.01
C ALA A 444 49.31 7.79 7.53
N GLN A 445 48.18 8.08 6.90
CA GLN A 445 47.20 9.09 7.37
C GLN A 445 46.47 8.66 8.64
N SER A 446 46.28 7.34 8.84
CA SER A 446 45.67 6.76 10.03
C SER A 446 46.62 6.81 11.24
N ASP A 447 47.92 6.61 11.01
CA ASP A 447 48.97 6.74 12.04
C ASP A 447 49.22 8.21 12.41
N VAL A 448 49.27 9.11 11.41
CA VAL A 448 49.57 10.54 11.58
C VAL A 448 48.67 11.36 10.64
N PRO A 449 47.76 12.22 11.14
CA PRO A 449 46.79 12.91 10.29
C PRO A 449 47.45 13.97 9.38
N PRO A 450 46.97 14.18 8.13
CA PRO A 450 47.52 15.16 7.17
C PRO A 450 47.64 16.61 7.66
N SER A 451 46.87 17.00 8.67
CA SER A 451 46.95 18.32 9.32
C SER A 451 48.22 18.53 10.15
N SER A 452 48.94 17.45 10.47
CA SER A 452 50.21 17.45 11.20
C SER A 452 51.43 17.15 10.33
N TRP A 453 51.22 16.92 9.03
CA TRP A 453 52.30 16.78 8.05
C TRP A 453 52.83 18.16 7.66
N ALA A 454 54.08 18.21 7.20
CA ALA A 454 54.65 19.42 6.63
C ALA A 454 53.90 19.83 5.35
N ILE A 455 53.80 21.15 5.13
CA ILE A 455 53.05 21.77 4.03
C ILE A 455 53.52 21.21 2.68
N SER A 456 54.83 21.10 2.45
CA SER A 456 55.40 20.54 1.20
C SER A 456 54.93 19.12 0.90
N ASP A 457 54.76 18.30 1.93
CA ASP A 457 54.41 16.89 1.79
C ASP A 457 52.90 16.74 1.54
N ARG A 458 52.09 17.58 2.21
CA ARG A 458 50.64 17.66 1.96
C ARG A 458 50.33 18.21 0.57
N GLU A 459 50.98 19.28 0.14
CA GLU A 459 50.82 19.84 -1.22
C GLU A 459 51.25 18.85 -2.31
N THR A 460 52.33 18.08 -2.06
CA THR A 460 52.72 16.96 -2.94
C THR A 460 51.61 15.90 -2.98
N LEU A 461 51.02 15.53 -1.84
CA LEU A 461 49.93 14.56 -1.80
C LEU A 461 48.69 15.06 -2.56
N ASP A 462 48.24 16.29 -2.27
CA ASP A 462 47.04 16.87 -2.87
C ASP A 462 47.21 16.99 -4.39
N TRP A 463 48.39 17.38 -4.87
CA TRP A 463 48.71 17.37 -6.31
C TRP A 463 48.65 15.96 -6.90
N THR A 464 49.28 14.97 -6.26
CA THR A 464 49.31 13.58 -6.75
C THR A 464 47.92 12.92 -6.73
N ILE A 465 47.07 13.19 -5.72
CA ILE A 465 45.68 12.74 -5.69
C ILE A 465 44.88 13.36 -6.84
N ASN A 466 45.06 14.65 -7.11
CA ASN A 466 44.40 15.29 -8.25
C ASN A 466 44.86 14.70 -9.60
N GLN A 467 46.16 14.44 -9.78
CA GLN A 467 46.68 13.76 -10.98
C GLN A 467 46.10 12.35 -11.15
N ARG A 468 46.09 11.53 -10.08
CA ARG A 468 45.43 10.22 -10.05
C ARG A 468 43.97 10.31 -10.48
N ASN A 469 43.21 11.22 -9.87
CA ASN A 469 41.78 11.37 -10.15
C ASN A 469 41.53 11.76 -11.61
N ILE A 470 42.33 12.68 -12.17
CA ILE A 470 42.27 13.05 -13.59
C ILE A 470 42.54 11.81 -14.48
N SER A 471 43.58 11.03 -14.19
CA SER A 471 43.94 9.87 -15.00
C SER A 471 42.91 8.74 -14.96
N PHE A 472 42.27 8.48 -13.82
CA PHE A 472 41.18 7.49 -13.74
C PHE A 472 39.90 8.00 -14.44
N CYS A 473 39.59 9.31 -14.39
CA CYS A 473 38.52 9.88 -15.23
C CYS A 473 38.84 9.82 -16.72
N GLN A 474 40.10 9.96 -17.12
CA GLN A 474 40.53 9.77 -18.51
C GLN A 474 40.47 8.29 -18.92
N ALA A 475 40.76 7.34 -18.03
CA ALA A 475 40.56 5.91 -18.28
C ALA A 475 39.08 5.57 -18.50
N LEU A 476 38.16 6.16 -17.73
CA LEU A 476 36.71 6.04 -17.96
C LEU A 476 36.26 6.58 -19.33
N GLU A 477 36.79 7.73 -19.74
CA GLU A 477 36.48 8.36 -21.03
C GLU A 477 37.05 7.55 -22.22
N ALA A 478 38.27 7.03 -22.09
CA ALA A 478 38.89 6.13 -23.06
C ALA A 478 38.16 4.78 -23.14
N ALA A 479 37.74 4.20 -22.01
CA ALA A 479 37.03 2.93 -21.97
C ALA A 479 35.65 2.97 -22.65
N LEU A 480 35.01 4.15 -22.70
CA LEU A 480 33.78 4.35 -23.50
C LEU A 480 34.02 4.25 -25.01
N HIS A 481 35.24 4.38 -25.51
CA HIS A 481 35.56 4.24 -26.93
C HIS A 481 35.71 2.77 -27.39
N TYR A 482 35.70 1.81 -26.45
CA TYR A 482 35.78 0.39 -26.76
C TYR A 482 34.49 -0.15 -27.40
N PRO A 483 34.55 -1.28 -28.13
CA PRO A 483 33.37 -1.93 -28.68
C PRO A 483 32.32 -2.22 -27.59
N LYS A 484 31.05 -1.93 -27.89
CA LYS A 484 29.90 -1.94 -26.97
C LYS A 484 29.81 -0.75 -25.99
N GLY A 485 30.79 0.16 -25.95
CA GLY A 485 30.69 1.43 -25.18
C GLY A 485 30.50 1.21 -23.68
N TYR A 486 29.50 1.85 -23.06
CA TYR A 486 29.13 1.65 -21.63
C TYR A 486 28.64 0.20 -21.27
N HIS A 487 28.76 -0.75 -22.19
CA HIS A 487 28.59 -2.20 -21.95
C HIS A 487 29.85 -3.04 -22.14
N SER A 488 30.99 -2.43 -22.48
CA SER A 488 32.30 -3.10 -22.53
C SER A 488 32.67 -3.64 -21.15
N GLU A 489 33.67 -4.52 -21.09
CA GLU A 489 34.17 -5.08 -19.82
C GLU A 489 35.23 -4.12 -19.26
N GLU A 490 36.02 -3.55 -20.14
CA GLU A 490 37.01 -2.49 -19.94
C GLU A 490 36.40 -1.22 -19.26
N PHE A 491 35.16 -0.85 -19.59
CA PHE A 491 34.45 0.26 -18.93
C PHE A 491 33.88 -0.12 -17.55
N LEU A 492 33.55 -1.40 -17.33
CA LEU A 492 33.16 -1.85 -15.99
C LEU A 492 34.37 -1.86 -15.05
N GLU A 493 35.50 -2.39 -15.50
CA GLU A 493 36.77 -2.40 -14.77
C GLU A 493 37.17 -0.96 -14.39
N ALA A 494 37.14 -0.02 -15.35
CA ALA A 494 37.43 1.40 -15.07
C ALA A 494 36.45 2.05 -14.07
N VAL A 495 35.19 1.59 -14.00
CA VAL A 495 34.20 2.07 -13.01
C VAL A 495 34.44 1.46 -11.63
N GLU A 496 34.76 0.17 -11.55
CA GLU A 496 35.12 -0.48 -10.28
C GLU A 496 36.41 0.12 -9.71
N ASP A 497 37.42 0.32 -10.56
CA ASP A 497 38.69 1.01 -10.26
C ASP A 497 38.47 2.42 -9.70
N TRP A 498 37.60 3.22 -10.32
CA TRP A 498 37.26 4.58 -9.86
C TRP A 498 36.51 4.55 -8.53
N CYS A 499 35.48 3.70 -8.39
CA CYS A 499 34.69 3.58 -7.17
C CYS A 499 35.54 3.14 -5.97
N ALA A 500 36.57 2.32 -6.19
CA ALA A 500 37.53 1.90 -5.15
C ALA A 500 38.40 3.06 -4.59
N LEU A 501 38.45 4.24 -5.25
CA LEU A 501 39.24 5.39 -4.80
C LEU A 501 38.50 6.35 -3.84
N GLY A 502 37.19 6.15 -3.59
CA GLY A 502 36.44 6.88 -2.56
C GLY A 502 36.43 8.42 -2.66
N VAL A 503 36.53 8.99 -3.87
CA VAL A 503 36.84 10.41 -4.09
C VAL A 503 35.76 11.38 -3.55
N PRO A 504 36.08 12.28 -2.61
CA PRO A 504 35.12 13.25 -2.05
C PRO A 504 34.56 14.24 -3.08
N GLU A 505 33.28 14.61 -2.93
CA GLU A 505 32.54 15.47 -3.87
C GLU A 505 33.19 16.83 -4.14
N ASP A 506 33.77 17.49 -3.12
CA ASP A 506 34.38 18.81 -3.26
C ASP A 506 35.55 18.85 -4.28
N GLN A 507 36.25 17.72 -4.48
CA GLN A 507 37.34 17.63 -5.46
C GLN A 507 36.82 17.44 -6.91
N GLN A 508 35.56 17.04 -7.10
CA GLN A 508 35.02 16.69 -8.42
C GLN A 508 34.84 17.89 -9.35
N ARG A 509 34.86 19.13 -8.83
CA ARG A 509 34.72 20.36 -9.65
C ARG A 509 35.83 20.54 -10.69
N VAL A 510 37.04 20.06 -10.42
CA VAL A 510 38.17 20.12 -11.38
C VAL A 510 38.00 19.11 -12.51
N LEU A 511 37.18 18.07 -12.30
CA LEU A 511 36.92 16.98 -13.26
C LEU A 511 35.69 17.27 -14.15
N SER A 512 35.04 18.43 -13.99
CA SER A 512 33.74 18.76 -14.60
C SER A 512 33.74 18.75 -16.13
N ASP A 513 34.87 19.05 -16.78
CA ASP A 513 34.97 19.03 -18.24
C ASP A 513 35.04 17.60 -18.79
N ILE A 514 35.73 16.70 -18.07
CA ILE A 514 35.85 15.27 -18.42
C ILE A 514 34.53 14.55 -18.12
N SER A 515 33.88 14.86 -16.99
CA SER A 515 32.56 14.29 -16.67
C SER A 515 31.50 14.72 -17.69
N ALA A 516 31.52 15.96 -18.18
CA ALA A 516 30.65 16.40 -19.27
C ALA A 516 30.88 15.60 -20.57
N GLN A 517 32.14 15.33 -20.94
CA GLN A 517 32.49 14.51 -22.12
C GLN A 517 32.00 13.06 -21.97
N ILE A 518 32.22 12.44 -20.81
CA ILE A 518 31.70 11.11 -20.46
C ILE A 518 30.16 11.07 -20.59
N ILE A 519 29.47 12.06 -20.02
CA ILE A 519 28.01 12.17 -20.05
C ILE A 519 27.48 12.29 -21.50
N ASP A 520 28.10 13.11 -22.34
CA ASP A 520 27.66 13.30 -23.74
C ASP A 520 28.03 12.11 -24.64
N SER A 521 29.13 11.41 -24.36
CA SER A 521 29.46 10.12 -24.98
C SER A 521 28.40 9.06 -24.63
N ILE A 522 28.04 8.89 -23.35
CA ILE A 522 26.99 7.97 -22.90
C ILE A 522 25.63 8.29 -23.55
N LYS A 523 25.22 9.57 -23.60
CA LYS A 523 23.98 9.98 -24.31
C LYS A 523 24.01 9.61 -25.79
N SER A 524 25.15 9.79 -26.46
CA SER A 524 25.33 9.52 -27.88
C SER A 524 25.29 8.01 -28.17
N GLN A 525 25.92 7.21 -27.31
CA GLN A 525 25.84 5.75 -27.39
C GLN A 525 24.42 5.24 -27.11
N ALA A 526 23.72 5.80 -26.10
CA ALA A 526 22.34 5.46 -25.79
C ALA A 526 21.38 5.79 -26.94
N PHE A 527 21.57 6.94 -27.60
CA PHE A 527 20.86 7.31 -28.82
C PHE A 527 21.10 6.30 -29.95
N ASN A 528 22.35 5.99 -30.27
CA ASN A 528 22.69 5.05 -31.33
C ASN A 528 22.15 3.64 -31.05
N SER A 529 22.21 3.17 -29.80
CA SER A 529 21.64 1.89 -29.37
C SER A 529 20.11 1.85 -29.54
N TYR A 530 19.40 2.94 -29.22
CA TYR A 530 17.97 3.04 -29.48
C TYR A 530 17.66 3.00 -30.99
N ILE A 531 18.38 3.78 -31.81
CA ILE A 531 18.14 3.87 -33.26
C ILE A 531 18.46 2.56 -33.99
N ASP A 532 19.49 1.83 -33.58
CA ASP A 532 19.81 0.49 -34.09
C ASP A 532 18.68 -0.51 -33.78
N GLN A 533 18.19 -0.55 -32.54
CA GLN A 533 17.09 -1.43 -32.16
C GLN A 533 15.75 -1.01 -32.80
N ALA A 534 15.48 0.28 -32.94
CA ALA A 534 14.31 0.81 -33.62
C ALA A 534 14.33 0.45 -35.12
N SER A 535 15.47 0.62 -35.80
CA SER A 535 15.63 0.18 -37.20
C SER A 535 15.34 -1.32 -37.35
N LYS A 536 15.92 -2.16 -36.48
CA LYS A 536 15.71 -3.62 -36.49
C LYS A 536 14.25 -4.04 -36.27
N SER A 537 13.49 -3.34 -35.42
CA SER A 537 12.06 -3.62 -35.25
C SER A 537 11.21 -3.03 -36.40
N LEU A 538 11.63 -1.91 -37.01
CA LEU A 538 10.97 -1.33 -38.17
C LEU A 538 11.13 -2.21 -39.43
N ASP A 539 12.30 -2.81 -39.64
CA ASP A 539 12.56 -3.76 -40.73
C ASP A 539 11.71 -5.04 -40.62
N GLN A 540 11.29 -5.41 -39.40
CA GLN A 540 10.44 -6.58 -39.15
C GLN A 540 8.95 -6.30 -39.36
N GLU A 541 8.46 -5.10 -39.02
CA GLU A 541 7.04 -4.74 -39.10
C GLU A 541 6.67 -3.87 -40.31
N GLY A 542 7.66 -3.32 -41.02
CA GLY A 542 7.51 -2.45 -42.19
C GLY A 542 6.91 -1.06 -41.88
N SER A 543 6.43 -0.81 -40.66
CA SER A 543 5.86 0.46 -40.22
C SER A 543 5.83 0.56 -38.68
N LYS A 544 5.60 1.76 -38.12
CA LYS A 544 5.46 1.98 -36.68
C LYS A 544 4.07 1.52 -36.21
N THR A 545 3.91 0.24 -35.90
CA THR A 545 2.66 -0.32 -35.38
C THR A 545 2.60 -0.33 -33.84
N CYS A 546 1.46 -0.75 -33.28
CA CYS A 546 1.32 -1.00 -31.84
C CYS A 546 2.33 -2.05 -31.34
N ALA A 547 2.63 -3.08 -32.15
CA ALA A 547 3.61 -4.10 -31.82
C ALA A 547 5.03 -3.49 -31.76
N PHE A 548 5.44 -2.68 -32.73
CA PHE A 548 6.71 -1.95 -32.74
C PHE A 548 6.92 -1.13 -31.46
N ALA A 549 5.93 -0.32 -31.09
CA ALA A 549 5.99 0.48 -29.87
C ALA A 549 6.05 -0.39 -28.59
N LEU A 550 5.32 -1.51 -28.55
CA LEU A 550 5.41 -2.50 -27.46
C LEU A 550 6.78 -3.18 -27.40
N GLN A 551 7.32 -3.65 -28.53
CA GLN A 551 8.63 -4.31 -28.62
C GLN A 551 9.72 -3.41 -28.02
N LEU A 552 9.85 -2.18 -28.52
CA LEU A 552 10.84 -1.21 -28.04
C LEU A 552 10.64 -0.89 -26.56
N GLY A 553 9.38 -0.73 -26.12
CA GLY A 553 9.09 -0.56 -24.69
C GLY A 553 9.51 -1.76 -23.83
N THR A 554 9.40 -2.99 -24.31
CA THR A 554 9.90 -4.18 -23.58
C THR A 554 11.41 -4.33 -23.64
N TRP A 555 12.06 -3.85 -24.70
CA TRP A 555 13.52 -3.77 -24.79
C TRP A 555 14.07 -2.77 -23.77
N ILE A 556 13.55 -1.53 -23.71
CA ILE A 556 13.93 -0.53 -22.71
C ILE A 556 13.80 -1.10 -21.28
N GLU A 557 12.69 -1.77 -20.96
CA GLU A 557 12.51 -2.36 -19.63
C GLU A 557 13.55 -3.45 -19.30
N LYS A 558 13.98 -4.25 -20.28
CA LYS A 558 15.04 -5.25 -20.09
C LYS A 558 16.41 -4.58 -19.95
N GLU A 559 16.66 -3.56 -20.78
CA GLU A 559 17.94 -2.88 -20.85
C GLU A 559 18.23 -2.08 -19.59
N ILE A 560 17.26 -1.32 -19.11
CA ILE A 560 17.40 -0.54 -17.88
C ILE A 560 17.57 -1.44 -16.65
N LYS A 561 16.96 -2.63 -16.62
CA LYS A 561 17.25 -3.65 -15.57
C LYS A 561 18.63 -4.30 -15.71
N ARG A 562 19.16 -4.39 -16.93
CA ARG A 562 20.53 -4.89 -17.18
C ARG A 562 21.57 -3.87 -16.71
N LEU A 563 21.28 -2.58 -16.88
CA LEU A 563 22.08 -1.47 -16.37
C LEU A 563 21.98 -1.33 -14.85
N ASP A 564 20.78 -1.31 -14.27
CA ASP A 564 20.51 -1.28 -12.81
C ASP A 564 21.26 -2.40 -12.06
N LYS A 565 21.33 -3.61 -12.64
CA LYS A 565 22.12 -4.71 -12.08
C LYS A 565 23.65 -4.52 -12.20
N LYS A 566 24.14 -3.80 -13.22
CA LYS A 566 25.57 -3.53 -13.43
C LYS A 566 26.05 -2.30 -12.63
N PHE A 567 25.21 -1.27 -12.56
CA PHE A 567 25.51 0.05 -12.02
C PHE A 567 24.47 0.39 -10.93
N GLY A 568 24.59 -0.27 -9.78
CA GLY A 568 23.65 -0.10 -8.65
C GLY A 568 23.84 1.19 -7.84
N ALA A 569 24.74 2.08 -8.26
CA ALA A 569 25.03 3.38 -7.68
C ALA A 569 25.60 4.32 -8.77
N ALA A 570 25.49 5.64 -8.55
CA ALA A 570 26.11 6.65 -9.40
C ALA A 570 27.64 6.62 -9.28
N ILE A 571 28.34 6.92 -10.38
CA ILE A 571 29.80 6.89 -10.50
C ILE A 571 30.41 8.20 -9.98
N THR A 572 29.71 9.32 -10.18
CA THR A 572 29.97 10.63 -9.57
C THR A 572 28.63 11.34 -9.29
N SER A 573 28.66 12.52 -8.67
CA SER A 573 27.43 13.30 -8.39
C SER A 573 26.59 13.65 -9.62
N ASP A 574 27.20 13.71 -10.82
CA ASP A 574 26.51 14.02 -12.09
C ASP A 574 26.51 12.83 -13.09
N ILE A 575 27.28 11.76 -12.85
CA ILE A 575 27.32 10.56 -13.71
C ILE A 575 26.55 9.41 -13.03
N ASP A 576 25.25 9.29 -13.36
CA ASP A 576 24.48 8.07 -13.15
C ASP A 576 23.97 7.53 -14.50
N ILE A 577 24.43 6.34 -14.87
CA ILE A 577 24.14 5.73 -16.17
C ILE A 577 22.66 5.37 -16.30
N VAL A 578 22.00 4.92 -15.23
CA VAL A 578 20.63 4.38 -15.33
C VAL A 578 19.63 5.49 -15.68
N PRO A 579 19.60 6.66 -15.01
CA PRO A 579 18.77 7.80 -15.40
C PRO A 579 19.20 8.43 -16.74
N LEU A 580 20.50 8.50 -17.05
CA LEU A 580 20.98 9.08 -18.32
C LEU A 580 20.50 8.28 -19.54
N VAL A 581 20.69 6.96 -19.53
CA VAL A 581 20.24 6.08 -20.63
C VAL A 581 18.71 6.01 -20.69
N LEU A 582 18.04 5.84 -19.54
CA LEU A 582 16.56 5.81 -19.47
C LEU A 582 15.95 7.11 -20.03
N ARG A 583 16.50 8.27 -19.67
CA ARG A 583 16.04 9.58 -20.17
C ARG A 583 16.14 9.67 -21.70
N GLN A 584 17.26 9.25 -22.28
CA GLN A 584 17.45 9.29 -23.73
C GLN A 584 16.48 8.34 -24.44
N HIS A 585 16.38 7.09 -23.95
CA HIS A 585 15.49 6.08 -24.52
C HIS A 585 14.01 6.44 -24.42
N LEU A 586 13.53 6.91 -23.27
CA LEU A 586 12.13 7.32 -23.11
C LEU A 586 11.77 8.53 -23.98
N THR A 587 12.70 9.47 -24.19
CA THR A 587 12.47 10.65 -25.02
C THR A 587 12.27 10.28 -26.49
N LEU A 588 13.05 9.33 -27.01
CA LEU A 588 12.90 8.81 -28.38
C LEU A 588 11.65 7.94 -28.51
N TRP A 589 11.45 7.02 -27.56
CA TRP A 589 10.31 6.10 -27.54
C TRP A 589 8.95 6.81 -27.44
N PHE A 590 8.87 7.90 -26.67
CA PHE A 590 7.64 8.69 -26.61
C PHE A 590 7.28 9.34 -27.96
N ARG A 591 8.27 9.79 -28.73
CA ARG A 591 8.04 10.31 -30.09
C ARG A 591 7.58 9.21 -31.06
N ASP A 592 8.18 8.02 -30.96
CA ASP A 592 7.74 6.86 -31.74
C ASP A 592 6.32 6.39 -31.36
N LEU A 593 5.94 6.52 -30.08
CA LEU A 593 4.59 6.28 -29.58
C LEU A 593 3.59 7.32 -30.14
N GLU A 594 3.96 8.61 -30.16
CA GLU A 594 3.14 9.67 -30.78
C GLU A 594 2.93 9.41 -32.28
N ASP A 595 3.99 9.13 -33.05
CA ASP A 595 3.87 8.78 -34.47
C ASP A 595 2.98 7.55 -34.68
N THR A 596 3.11 6.52 -33.83
CA THR A 596 2.28 5.30 -33.87
C THR A 596 0.80 5.63 -33.64
N LEU A 597 0.47 6.41 -32.62
CA LEU A 597 -0.92 6.75 -32.29
C LEU A 597 -1.54 7.72 -33.31
N LEU A 598 -0.76 8.66 -33.86
CA LEU A 598 -1.21 9.56 -34.94
C LEU A 598 -1.51 8.81 -36.26
N ALA A 599 -0.91 7.64 -36.48
CA ALA A 599 -1.21 6.77 -37.63
C ALA A 599 -2.52 5.97 -37.48
N HIS A 600 -3.20 6.04 -36.34
CA HIS A 600 -4.49 5.36 -36.09
C HIS A 600 -5.67 6.33 -36.27
N SER A 601 -6.56 6.02 -37.23
CA SER A 601 -7.85 6.70 -37.35
C SER A 601 -8.84 6.19 -36.31
N THR A 602 -9.87 6.97 -35.99
CA THR A 602 -10.96 6.59 -35.04
C THR A 602 -11.64 5.26 -35.40
N GLU A 603 -11.58 4.84 -36.66
CA GLU A 603 -12.08 3.54 -37.11
C GLU A 603 -11.10 2.40 -36.79
N ARG A 604 -9.78 2.59 -36.97
CA ARG A 604 -8.75 1.61 -36.56
C ARG A 604 -8.74 1.40 -35.05
N PHE A 605 -8.92 2.47 -34.27
CA PHE A 605 -9.09 2.37 -32.81
C PHE A 605 -10.15 1.33 -32.42
N ARG A 606 -11.23 1.16 -33.19
CA ARG A 606 -12.31 0.19 -32.89
C ARG A 606 -11.97 -1.27 -33.22
N SER A 607 -10.97 -1.52 -34.06
CA SER A 607 -10.48 -2.87 -34.38
C SER A 607 -9.56 -3.36 -33.25
N ASP A 608 -8.53 -2.59 -32.95
CA ASP A 608 -7.34 -3.09 -32.26
C ASP A 608 -7.24 -2.60 -30.80
N MET A 609 -8.40 -2.31 -30.18
CA MET A 609 -8.47 -1.70 -28.83
C MET A 609 -7.67 -2.46 -27.77
N GLU A 610 -7.66 -3.79 -27.79
CA GLU A 610 -7.01 -4.59 -26.76
C GLU A 610 -5.49 -4.39 -26.76
N GLU A 611 -4.86 -4.40 -27.94
CA GLU A 611 -3.43 -4.08 -28.10
C GLU A 611 -3.12 -2.63 -27.70
N LEU A 612 -4.00 -1.69 -28.07
CA LEU A 612 -3.87 -0.28 -27.70
C LEU A 612 -3.99 -0.04 -26.18
N PHE A 613 -4.82 -0.82 -25.46
CA PHE A 613 -4.88 -0.78 -23.99
C PHE A 613 -3.68 -1.48 -23.33
N VAL A 614 -3.10 -2.52 -23.95
CA VAL A 614 -1.80 -3.09 -23.52
C VAL A 614 -0.67 -2.07 -23.72
N LEU A 615 -0.67 -1.33 -24.83
CA LEU A 615 0.27 -0.24 -25.10
C LEU A 615 0.12 0.92 -24.11
N TYR A 616 -1.11 1.34 -23.76
CA TYR A 616 -1.37 2.31 -22.69
C TYR A 616 -0.75 1.84 -21.35
N ARG A 617 -1.07 0.61 -20.90
CA ARG A 617 -0.52 0.04 -19.66
C ARG A 617 1.00 -0.03 -19.66
N LYS A 618 1.61 -0.36 -20.80
CA LYS A 618 3.06 -0.37 -20.99
C LYS A 618 3.66 1.04 -20.94
N SER A 619 2.97 2.04 -21.49
CA SER A 619 3.34 3.45 -21.44
C SER A 619 3.34 3.99 -20.01
N CYS A 620 2.30 3.71 -19.22
CA CYS A 620 2.23 4.08 -17.81
C CYS A 620 3.43 3.50 -17.03
N LYS A 621 3.67 2.19 -17.17
CA LYS A 621 4.79 1.51 -16.51
C LYS A 621 6.16 2.12 -16.85
N LEU A 622 6.38 2.51 -18.11
CA LEU A 622 7.62 3.17 -18.54
C LEU A 622 7.72 4.61 -18.00
N SER A 623 6.59 5.34 -17.91
CA SER A 623 6.53 6.64 -17.25
C SER A 623 6.83 6.54 -15.75
N ASP A 624 6.32 5.51 -15.07
CA ASP A 624 6.56 5.27 -13.64
C ASP A 624 8.01 4.83 -13.35
N MET A 625 8.61 4.02 -14.23
CA MET A 625 10.07 3.79 -14.21
C MET A 625 10.84 5.10 -14.37
N GLY A 626 10.43 5.97 -15.30
CA GLY A 626 10.99 7.32 -15.46
C GLY A 626 10.96 8.13 -14.16
N LYS A 627 9.81 8.18 -13.48
CA LYS A 627 9.65 8.88 -12.19
C LYS A 627 10.52 8.31 -11.06
N ALA A 628 10.75 6.99 -11.07
CA ALA A 628 11.48 6.30 -10.00
C ALA A 628 13.00 6.55 -10.08
N PHE A 629 13.58 6.50 -11.28
CA PHE A 629 15.02 6.70 -11.48
C PHE A 629 15.41 8.17 -11.71
N ILE A 630 14.56 8.96 -12.38
CA ILE A 630 14.89 10.34 -12.77
C ILE A 630 14.35 11.32 -11.71
N GLN A 631 15.02 11.33 -10.56
CA GLN A 631 14.63 12.13 -9.39
C GLN A 631 15.17 13.57 -9.41
N ASP A 632 16.07 13.91 -10.34
CA ASP A 632 16.69 15.22 -10.42
C ASP A 632 15.69 16.33 -10.78
N THR A 633 15.44 17.23 -9.82
CA THR A 633 14.57 18.40 -9.96
C THR A 633 14.94 19.36 -11.10
N ARG A 634 16.18 19.28 -11.64
CA ARG A 634 16.63 20.09 -12.78
C ARG A 634 15.88 19.77 -14.08
N PHE A 635 15.33 18.56 -14.25
CA PHE A 635 14.71 18.13 -15.52
C PHE A 635 13.51 17.17 -15.37
N ILE A 636 12.32 17.72 -15.15
CA ILE A 636 11.07 16.92 -15.11
C ILE A 636 10.68 16.46 -16.52
N LEU A 637 10.88 15.17 -16.84
CA LEU A 637 10.27 14.54 -18.02
C LEU A 637 8.75 14.48 -17.86
N ARG A 638 8.03 15.31 -18.61
CA ARG A 638 6.56 15.27 -18.69
C ARG A 638 6.13 14.62 -20.00
N PHE A 639 5.78 13.34 -19.93
CA PHE A 639 5.14 12.62 -21.02
C PHE A 639 3.61 12.71 -20.87
N PRO A 640 2.90 13.52 -21.68
CA PRO A 640 1.44 13.69 -21.58
C PRO A 640 0.69 12.48 -22.17
N LEU A 641 0.75 11.34 -21.48
CA LEU A 641 0.01 10.13 -21.87
C LEU A 641 -1.53 10.32 -21.92
N PRO A 642 -2.20 11.07 -21.00
CA PRO A 642 -3.65 11.20 -21.02
C PRO A 642 -4.26 11.73 -22.33
N PRO A 643 -3.85 12.88 -22.91
CA PRO A 643 -4.43 13.36 -24.17
C PRO A 643 -4.19 12.42 -25.36
N LEU A 644 -3.10 11.64 -25.38
CA LEU A 644 -2.83 10.66 -26.44
C LEU A 644 -3.79 9.47 -26.41
N PHE A 645 -4.12 8.97 -25.21
CA PHE A 645 -4.99 7.79 -25.05
C PHE A 645 -6.46 8.11 -24.75
N ALA A 646 -6.83 9.36 -24.45
CA ALA A 646 -8.22 9.75 -24.21
C ALA A 646 -9.19 9.41 -25.38
N PRO A 647 -8.79 9.51 -26.67
CA PRO A 647 -9.63 9.07 -27.79
C PRO A 647 -9.98 7.57 -27.75
N LEU A 648 -9.04 6.71 -27.33
CA LEU A 648 -9.25 5.26 -27.15
C LEU A 648 -10.33 4.99 -26.09
N VAL A 649 -10.26 5.68 -24.94
CA VAL A 649 -11.25 5.52 -23.86
C VAL A 649 -12.64 6.02 -24.31
N PHE A 650 -12.72 7.11 -25.08
CA PHE A 650 -13.99 7.56 -25.65
C PHE A 650 -14.56 6.60 -26.71
N ALA A 651 -13.73 6.00 -27.56
CA ALA A 651 -14.15 4.98 -28.52
C ALA A 651 -14.65 3.71 -27.83
N TRP A 652 -13.97 3.28 -26.75
CA TRP A 652 -14.41 2.18 -25.89
C TRP A 652 -15.76 2.46 -25.22
N LEU A 653 -15.97 3.68 -24.70
CA LEU A 653 -17.27 4.09 -24.13
C LEU A 653 -18.40 4.06 -25.16
N GLU A 654 -18.15 4.44 -26.41
CA GLU A 654 -19.14 4.38 -27.49
C GLU A 654 -19.48 2.93 -27.91
N GLN A 655 -18.47 2.07 -27.99
CA GLN A 655 -18.69 0.64 -28.23
C GLN A 655 -19.43 -0.03 -27.05
N THR A 656 -19.11 0.36 -25.82
CA THR A 656 -19.85 -0.07 -24.61
C THR A 656 -21.29 0.44 -24.67
N ALA A 657 -21.56 1.69 -25.03
CA ALA A 657 -22.92 2.23 -25.16
C ALA A 657 -23.79 1.43 -26.14
N SER A 658 -23.24 1.09 -27.31
CA SER A 658 -23.94 0.31 -28.34
C SER A 658 -24.18 -1.15 -27.93
N LYS A 659 -23.20 -1.80 -27.28
CA LYS A 659 -23.36 -3.14 -26.67
C LYS A 659 -24.42 -3.15 -25.56
N THR A 660 -24.40 -2.15 -24.67
CA THR A 660 -25.24 -2.05 -23.47
C THR A 660 -26.74 -2.12 -23.78
N LYS A 661 -27.19 -1.57 -24.92
CA LYS A 661 -28.59 -1.66 -25.34
C LYS A 661 -29.08 -3.12 -25.46
N VAL A 662 -28.22 -4.00 -25.95
CA VAL A 662 -28.54 -5.41 -26.23
C VAL A 662 -28.46 -6.27 -24.96
N TRP A 663 -27.67 -5.88 -23.95
CA TRP A 663 -27.49 -6.64 -22.70
C TRP A 663 -28.81 -6.86 -21.94
N SER A 664 -29.66 -5.84 -21.83
CA SER A 664 -30.93 -5.96 -21.10
C SER A 664 -31.94 -6.89 -21.79
N ASP A 665 -32.00 -6.87 -23.13
CA ASP A 665 -32.85 -7.75 -23.92
C ASP A 665 -32.32 -9.20 -23.90
N GLN A 666 -31.00 -9.39 -24.00
CA GLN A 666 -30.37 -10.72 -23.92
C GLN A 666 -30.56 -11.38 -22.55
N ALA A 667 -30.30 -10.64 -21.46
CA ALA A 667 -30.47 -11.14 -20.10
C ALA A 667 -31.92 -11.56 -19.81
N LEU A 668 -32.91 -10.82 -20.33
CA LEU A 668 -34.33 -11.15 -20.18
C LEU A 668 -34.82 -12.25 -21.14
N ALA A 669 -34.18 -12.44 -22.30
CA ALA A 669 -34.56 -13.48 -23.26
C ALA A 669 -34.11 -14.90 -22.87
N VAL A 670 -33.11 -15.02 -21.98
CA VAL A 670 -32.59 -16.31 -21.47
C VAL A 670 -33.23 -16.71 -20.12
N ASP A 671 -33.89 -15.78 -19.44
CA ASP A 671 -34.40 -15.95 -18.08
C ASP A 671 -35.82 -16.57 -18.01
N ASN A 672 -35.94 -17.65 -17.24
CA ASN A 672 -37.21 -18.34 -16.96
C ASN A 672 -37.98 -17.75 -15.75
N PHE A 673 -37.40 -16.74 -15.07
CA PHE A 673 -37.87 -16.16 -13.81
C PHE A 673 -37.94 -17.20 -12.66
N GLU A 674 -36.94 -18.08 -12.62
CA GLU A 674 -36.70 -19.03 -11.52
C GLU A 674 -35.60 -18.49 -10.58
N PRO A 675 -35.72 -18.64 -9.26
CA PRO A 675 -34.81 -18.00 -8.31
C PRO A 675 -33.46 -18.73 -8.24
N THR A 676 -32.36 -18.01 -8.51
CA THR A 676 -30.98 -18.53 -8.51
C THR A 676 -30.48 -18.92 -7.11
N SER A 677 -31.15 -18.42 -6.06
CA SER A 677 -30.92 -18.78 -4.66
C SER A 677 -32.25 -18.77 -3.90
N ALA A 678 -32.32 -19.41 -2.73
CA ALA A 678 -33.56 -19.47 -1.94
C ALA A 678 -34.07 -18.05 -1.61
N ASN A 679 -35.30 -17.75 -2.05
CA ASN A 679 -35.94 -16.43 -1.96
C ASN A 679 -35.14 -15.28 -2.64
N GLY A 680 -34.28 -15.59 -3.60
CA GLY A 680 -33.45 -14.64 -4.34
C GLY A 680 -34.03 -14.17 -5.70
N PRO A 681 -33.28 -13.37 -6.46
CA PRO A 681 -33.60 -13.01 -7.84
C PRO A 681 -33.33 -14.17 -8.82
N SER A 682 -33.71 -14.00 -10.09
CA SER A 682 -33.28 -14.83 -11.22
C SER A 682 -32.06 -14.23 -11.95
N SER A 683 -31.49 -14.97 -12.90
CA SER A 683 -30.19 -14.63 -13.51
C SER A 683 -30.19 -13.32 -14.32
N SER A 684 -31.32 -12.88 -14.89
CA SER A 684 -31.34 -11.67 -15.72
C SER A 684 -30.84 -10.41 -15.00
N VAL A 685 -30.91 -10.36 -13.66
CA VAL A 685 -30.34 -9.25 -12.90
C VAL A 685 -28.85 -9.43 -12.64
N THR A 686 -28.38 -10.64 -12.32
CA THR A 686 -26.97 -10.91 -12.07
C THR A 686 -26.16 -10.70 -13.34
N ASP A 687 -26.63 -11.23 -14.46
CA ASP A 687 -25.94 -11.21 -15.75
C ASP A 687 -25.78 -9.77 -16.27
N LEU A 688 -26.80 -8.92 -16.04
CA LEU A 688 -26.79 -7.50 -16.36
C LEU A 688 -25.84 -6.70 -15.45
N PHE A 689 -25.90 -6.91 -14.12
CA PHE A 689 -25.07 -6.16 -13.18
C PHE A 689 -23.61 -6.63 -13.14
N ASP A 690 -23.33 -7.88 -13.50
CA ASP A 690 -21.97 -8.38 -13.70
C ASP A 690 -21.36 -7.81 -14.99
N SER A 691 -22.17 -7.62 -16.04
CA SER A 691 -21.78 -6.87 -17.24
C SER A 691 -21.45 -5.40 -16.91
N PHE A 692 -22.26 -4.72 -16.08
CA PHE A 692 -21.93 -3.39 -15.59
C PHE A 692 -20.67 -3.37 -14.71
N ARG A 693 -20.50 -4.34 -13.81
CA ARG A 693 -19.32 -4.42 -12.92
C ARG A 693 -18.04 -4.60 -13.73
N SER A 694 -18.07 -5.45 -14.76
CA SER A 694 -16.96 -5.62 -15.70
C SER A 694 -16.56 -4.29 -16.37
N ALA A 695 -17.54 -3.51 -16.84
CA ALA A 695 -17.26 -2.20 -17.45
C ALA A 695 -16.74 -1.15 -16.44
N VAL A 696 -17.28 -1.10 -15.22
CA VAL A 696 -16.82 -0.19 -14.15
C VAL A 696 -15.42 -0.56 -13.68
N GLN A 697 -15.16 -1.85 -13.45
CA GLN A 697 -13.84 -2.34 -13.08
C GLN A 697 -12.82 -2.05 -14.18
N PHE A 698 -13.14 -2.33 -15.45
CA PHE A 698 -12.24 -2.02 -16.57
C PHE A 698 -11.80 -0.55 -16.58
N LEU A 699 -12.74 0.38 -16.39
CA LEU A 699 -12.44 1.81 -16.37
C LEU A 699 -11.54 2.21 -15.19
N MET A 700 -11.73 1.61 -14.01
CA MET A 700 -10.89 1.89 -12.82
C MET A 700 -9.52 1.20 -12.89
N ASP A 701 -9.43 -0.01 -13.44
CA ASP A 701 -8.19 -0.77 -13.66
C ASP A 701 -7.28 -0.12 -14.73
N LEU A 702 -7.70 1.00 -15.35
CA LEU A 702 -6.81 1.88 -16.12
C LEU A 702 -5.95 2.80 -15.25
N ASN A 703 -6.28 2.99 -13.96
CA ASN A 703 -5.62 3.90 -13.01
C ASN A 703 -5.29 5.27 -13.65
N TRP A 704 -6.29 5.88 -14.28
CA TRP A 704 -6.10 7.05 -15.13
C TRP A 704 -5.57 8.26 -14.34
N PRO A 705 -4.41 8.85 -14.69
CA PRO A 705 -3.70 9.79 -13.81
C PRO A 705 -4.24 11.23 -13.82
N ASP A 706 -5.28 11.51 -14.61
CA ASP A 706 -6.01 12.78 -14.63
C ASP A 706 -7.43 12.56 -14.10
N GLU A 707 -7.68 12.84 -12.81
CA GLU A 707 -8.98 12.59 -12.20
C GLU A 707 -10.12 13.44 -12.79
N GLN A 708 -9.85 14.56 -13.47
CA GLN A 708 -10.87 15.33 -14.20
C GLN A 708 -11.32 14.60 -15.47
N GLN A 709 -10.37 14.07 -16.24
CA GLN A 709 -10.69 13.23 -17.40
C GLN A 709 -11.38 11.92 -16.97
N LEU A 710 -10.95 11.32 -15.85
CA LEU A 710 -11.58 10.13 -15.28
C LEU A 710 -13.03 10.41 -14.86
N ALA A 711 -13.32 11.55 -14.21
CA ALA A 711 -14.69 11.97 -13.90
C ALA A 711 -15.54 12.14 -15.17
N GLY A 712 -14.95 12.66 -16.26
CA GLY A 712 -15.58 12.74 -17.58
C GLY A 712 -15.93 11.38 -18.18
N PHE A 713 -15.01 10.41 -18.16
CA PHE A 713 -15.27 9.03 -18.61
C PHE A 713 -16.30 8.33 -17.72
N ALA A 714 -16.16 8.45 -16.41
CA ALA A 714 -17.04 7.83 -15.42
C ALA A 714 -18.48 8.37 -15.53
N THR A 715 -18.66 9.67 -15.76
CA THR A 715 -19.98 10.26 -15.99
C THR A 715 -20.63 9.71 -17.27
N ARG A 716 -19.87 9.56 -18.36
CA ARG A 716 -20.38 8.91 -19.59
C ARG A 716 -20.77 7.44 -19.36
N LEU A 717 -19.99 6.68 -18.60
CA LEU A 717 -20.32 5.29 -18.27
C LEU A 717 -21.56 5.20 -17.35
N ALA A 718 -21.67 6.06 -16.35
CA ALA A 718 -22.86 6.16 -15.51
C ALA A 718 -24.12 6.52 -16.31
N LYS A 719 -24.00 7.35 -17.35
CA LYS A 719 -25.09 7.67 -18.30
C LYS A 719 -25.58 6.43 -19.05
N ILE A 720 -24.64 5.62 -19.54
CA ILE A 720 -24.92 4.35 -20.24
C ILE A 720 -25.66 3.37 -19.32
N ILE A 721 -25.15 3.16 -18.10
CA ILE A 721 -25.76 2.29 -17.08
C ILE A 721 -27.16 2.81 -16.69
N SER A 722 -27.35 4.13 -16.54
CA SER A 722 -28.63 4.77 -16.20
C SER A 722 -29.70 4.68 -17.30
N ILE A 723 -29.30 4.44 -18.55
CA ILE A 723 -30.22 4.14 -19.65
C ILE A 723 -30.60 2.66 -19.62
N SER A 724 -29.61 1.76 -19.53
CA SER A 724 -29.84 0.32 -19.50
C SER A 724 -30.71 -0.15 -18.32
N ILE A 725 -30.49 0.42 -17.12
CA ILE A 725 -31.33 0.14 -15.95
C ILE A 725 -32.78 0.60 -16.16
N ASN A 726 -33.00 1.74 -16.83
CA ASN A 726 -34.35 2.17 -17.20
C ASN A 726 -35.02 1.16 -18.15
N ASP A 727 -34.29 0.72 -19.19
CA ASP A 727 -34.83 -0.18 -20.21
C ASP A 727 -35.17 -1.55 -19.60
N TYR A 728 -34.32 -2.08 -18.72
CA TYR A 728 -34.59 -3.28 -17.91
C TYR A 728 -35.82 -3.12 -16.99
N CYS A 729 -35.97 -1.97 -16.31
CA CYS A 729 -37.16 -1.69 -15.49
C CYS A 729 -38.44 -1.69 -16.33
N GLN A 730 -38.43 -1.04 -17.49
CA GLN A 730 -39.59 -0.98 -18.39
C GLN A 730 -39.96 -2.35 -18.96
N ASN A 731 -38.97 -3.19 -19.28
CA ASN A 731 -39.21 -4.55 -19.76
C ASN A 731 -39.77 -5.47 -18.66
N ILE A 732 -39.21 -5.44 -17.43
CA ILE A 732 -39.77 -6.20 -16.29
C ILE A 732 -41.17 -5.71 -15.91
N GLU A 733 -41.43 -4.39 -15.91
CA GLU A 733 -42.76 -3.85 -15.57
C GLU A 733 -43.82 -4.30 -16.60
N GLN A 734 -43.47 -4.42 -17.88
CA GLN A 734 -44.34 -4.97 -18.92
C GLN A 734 -44.63 -6.46 -18.70
N LEU A 735 -43.61 -7.28 -18.42
CA LEU A 735 -43.77 -8.72 -18.18
C LEU A 735 -44.58 -9.00 -16.90
N PHE A 736 -44.26 -8.32 -15.80
CA PHE A 736 -45.04 -8.37 -14.56
C PHE A 736 -46.48 -7.90 -14.77
N SER A 737 -46.68 -6.84 -15.56
CA SER A 737 -48.01 -6.38 -15.95
C SER A 737 -48.79 -7.39 -16.79
N ALA A 738 -48.13 -8.30 -17.51
CA ALA A 738 -48.78 -9.38 -18.24
C ALA A 738 -49.22 -10.49 -17.29
N ASP A 739 -48.34 -10.97 -16.40
CA ASP A 739 -48.68 -11.94 -15.33
C ASP A 739 -49.93 -11.47 -14.56
N MET A 740 -49.93 -10.19 -14.14
CA MET A 740 -51.01 -9.56 -13.38
C MET A 740 -52.33 -9.38 -14.16
N ARG A 741 -52.42 -9.78 -15.44
CA ARG A 741 -53.66 -9.73 -16.26
C ARG A 741 -54.21 -11.12 -16.61
N GLN A 742 -53.39 -12.17 -16.68
CA GLN A 742 -53.74 -13.41 -17.38
C GLN A 742 -54.80 -14.31 -16.68
N THR A 743 -55.15 -14.07 -15.42
CA THR A 743 -56.01 -14.97 -14.62
C THR A 743 -57.51 -14.93 -14.98
N GLU A 744 -57.96 -14.07 -15.89
CA GLU A 744 -59.40 -13.97 -16.22
C GLU A 744 -59.93 -15.11 -17.12
N THR A 745 -59.09 -15.95 -17.73
CA THR A 745 -59.54 -16.87 -18.80
C THR A 745 -59.07 -18.34 -18.76
N VAL A 746 -58.09 -18.75 -17.94
CA VAL A 746 -57.57 -20.15 -17.98
C VAL A 746 -57.44 -20.80 -16.60
N PHE A 747 -58.35 -21.72 -16.30
CA PHE A 747 -58.16 -22.79 -15.31
C PHE A 747 -58.39 -24.14 -15.98
N THR A 748 -57.50 -25.11 -15.76
CA THR A 748 -57.64 -26.47 -16.31
C THR A 748 -58.67 -27.29 -15.52
N ALA A 749 -59.52 -28.02 -16.25
CA ALA A 749 -60.72 -28.68 -15.71
C ALA A 749 -60.45 -29.70 -14.57
N ALA A 750 -59.24 -30.25 -14.47
CA ALA A 750 -58.85 -31.17 -13.40
C ALA A 750 -58.69 -30.45 -12.04
N LYS A 751 -57.91 -29.37 -11.98
CA LYS A 751 -57.74 -28.58 -10.74
C LYS A 751 -59.01 -27.81 -10.36
N GLN A 752 -59.87 -27.51 -11.34
CA GLN A 752 -61.20 -26.96 -11.07
C GLN A 752 -61.99 -27.82 -10.09
N LYS A 753 -62.06 -29.15 -10.22
CA LYS A 753 -62.91 -29.98 -9.33
C LYS A 753 -62.53 -29.86 -7.84
N ALA A 754 -61.26 -30.10 -7.50
CA ALA A 754 -60.80 -30.07 -6.12
C ALA A 754 -60.94 -28.68 -5.47
N TRP A 755 -60.70 -27.61 -6.24
CA TRP A 755 -60.91 -26.24 -5.76
C TRP A 755 -62.40 -25.87 -5.68
N LEU A 756 -63.23 -26.27 -6.66
CA LEU A 756 -64.67 -26.02 -6.62
C LEU A 756 -65.37 -26.77 -5.50
N GLU A 757 -64.94 -27.96 -5.09
CA GLU A 757 -65.57 -28.64 -3.95
C GLU A 757 -65.26 -27.92 -2.63
N LYS A 758 -63.99 -27.56 -2.39
CA LYS A 758 -63.60 -26.80 -1.19
C LYS A 758 -64.13 -25.36 -1.18
N ALA A 759 -64.28 -24.74 -2.36
CA ALA A 759 -64.92 -23.43 -2.51
C ALA A 759 -66.46 -23.51 -2.46
N LYS A 760 -67.09 -24.61 -2.85
CA LYS A 760 -68.54 -24.83 -2.68
C LYS A 760 -68.91 -24.99 -1.21
N SER A 761 -68.10 -25.69 -0.42
CA SER A 761 -68.34 -25.79 1.03
C SER A 761 -68.26 -24.43 1.74
N THR A 762 -67.39 -23.51 1.29
CA THR A 762 -67.32 -22.15 1.85
C THR A 762 -68.32 -21.16 1.23
N LEU A 763 -68.80 -21.39 0.01
CA LEU A 763 -69.85 -20.58 -0.63
C LEU A 763 -71.28 -20.97 -0.21
N ALA A 764 -71.52 -22.20 0.25
CA ALA A 764 -72.86 -22.69 0.60
C ALA A 764 -73.53 -21.92 1.77
N SER A 765 -72.74 -21.24 2.61
CA SER A 765 -73.21 -20.41 3.72
C SER A 765 -73.51 -18.95 3.34
N LEU A 766 -73.13 -18.50 2.14
CA LEU A 766 -73.15 -17.09 1.75
C LEU A 766 -74.23 -16.79 0.69
N GLN A 767 -75.49 -16.76 1.12
CA GLN A 767 -76.61 -16.32 0.28
C GLN A 767 -76.61 -14.79 0.07
N GLY A 768 -76.36 -14.34 -1.16
CA GLY A 768 -76.53 -12.94 -1.57
C GLY A 768 -76.01 -12.67 -2.99
N GLU A 769 -76.85 -12.11 -3.86
CA GLU A 769 -76.53 -11.98 -5.28
C GLU A 769 -75.45 -10.92 -5.58
N ARG A 770 -74.27 -11.36 -6.05
CA ARG A 770 -73.43 -10.66 -7.03
C ARG A 770 -72.51 -11.67 -7.74
N LYS A 771 -72.18 -11.39 -9.01
CA LYS A 771 -71.42 -12.33 -9.85
C LYS A 771 -70.00 -12.56 -9.33
N LEU A 772 -69.51 -13.80 -9.44
CA LEU A 772 -68.18 -14.19 -8.98
C LEU A 772 -67.08 -13.34 -9.63
N GLN A 773 -66.17 -12.83 -8.81
CA GLN A 773 -64.76 -12.74 -9.18
C GLN A 773 -64.05 -13.88 -8.45
N ALA A 774 -63.33 -14.74 -9.18
CA ALA A 774 -62.37 -15.63 -8.55
C ALA A 774 -61.22 -14.76 -8.00
N PHE A 775 -60.89 -14.91 -6.71
CA PHE A 775 -59.85 -14.09 -6.09
C PHE A 775 -58.47 -14.38 -6.72
N PHE A 776 -57.68 -13.33 -6.91
CA PHE A 776 -56.40 -13.42 -7.61
C PHE A 776 -55.36 -14.13 -6.73
N ASN A 777 -54.69 -15.14 -7.28
CA ASN A 777 -53.59 -15.84 -6.64
C ASN A 777 -52.27 -15.51 -7.33
N PHE A 778 -51.21 -15.31 -6.54
CA PHE A 778 -49.88 -14.94 -7.06
C PHE A 778 -49.11 -16.15 -7.59
N THR A 779 -48.25 -15.93 -8.58
CA THR A 779 -47.32 -16.94 -9.12
C THR A 779 -45.89 -16.70 -8.60
N PRO A 780 -45.06 -17.75 -8.47
CA PRO A 780 -43.64 -17.60 -8.17
C PRO A 780 -42.93 -16.63 -9.12
N GLN A 781 -43.20 -16.71 -10.42
CA GLN A 781 -42.54 -15.91 -11.45
C GLN A 781 -42.83 -14.41 -11.34
N SER A 782 -43.97 -14.00 -10.76
CA SER A 782 -44.24 -12.58 -10.47
C SER A 782 -43.53 -12.09 -9.19
N CYS A 783 -43.22 -13.01 -8.27
CA CYS A 783 -42.50 -12.72 -7.04
C CYS A 783 -40.98 -12.58 -7.31
N VAL A 784 -40.41 -13.49 -8.11
CA VAL A 784 -39.02 -13.39 -8.58
C VAL A 784 -38.77 -12.08 -9.35
N LYS A 785 -39.69 -11.65 -10.23
CA LYS A 785 -39.59 -10.34 -10.90
C LYS A 785 -39.46 -9.16 -9.92
N LEU A 786 -40.11 -9.21 -8.75
CA LEU A 786 -39.96 -8.18 -7.71
C LEU A 786 -38.58 -8.29 -7.02
N ASN A 787 -38.14 -9.50 -6.69
CA ASN A 787 -36.79 -9.74 -6.16
C ASN A 787 -35.70 -9.19 -7.09
N ASN A 788 -35.86 -9.30 -8.41
CA ASN A 788 -34.91 -8.76 -9.39
C ASN A 788 -34.76 -7.24 -9.27
N ILE A 789 -35.87 -6.49 -9.22
CA ILE A 789 -35.81 -5.02 -9.06
C ILE A 789 -35.23 -4.62 -7.70
N GLU A 790 -35.48 -5.41 -6.66
CA GLU A 790 -34.88 -5.18 -5.34
C GLU A 790 -33.36 -5.46 -5.34
N ALA A 791 -32.93 -6.57 -5.93
CA ALA A 791 -31.52 -6.96 -6.06
C ALA A 791 -30.74 -5.96 -6.94
N ALA A 792 -31.31 -5.51 -8.06
CA ALA A 792 -30.77 -4.46 -8.90
C ALA A 792 -30.52 -3.16 -8.11
N ARG A 793 -31.41 -2.79 -7.17
CA ARG A 793 -31.20 -1.64 -6.28
C ARG A 793 -30.00 -1.87 -5.36
N GLN A 794 -29.89 -3.06 -4.75
CA GLN A 794 -28.75 -3.39 -3.88
C GLN A 794 -27.41 -3.42 -4.65
N GLN A 795 -27.39 -3.96 -5.86
CA GLN A 795 -26.20 -4.00 -6.72
C GLN A 795 -25.85 -2.62 -7.31
N LEU A 796 -26.83 -1.73 -7.53
CA LEU A 796 -26.58 -0.34 -7.91
C LEU A 796 -25.90 0.47 -6.80
N ASP A 797 -26.28 0.25 -5.53
CA ASP A 797 -25.57 0.85 -4.40
C ASP A 797 -24.10 0.34 -4.34
N GLN A 798 -23.83 -0.94 -4.66
CA GLN A 798 -22.45 -1.47 -4.75
C GLN A 798 -21.64 -0.83 -5.88
N LEU A 799 -22.24 -0.65 -7.07
CA LEU A 799 -21.58 0.04 -8.19
C LEU A 799 -21.30 1.52 -7.87
N TYR A 800 -22.14 2.18 -7.07
CA TYR A 800 -21.92 3.56 -6.62
C TYR A 800 -20.65 3.69 -5.77
N GLU A 801 -20.40 2.73 -4.87
CA GLU A 801 -19.20 2.69 -4.03
C GLU A 801 -17.96 2.31 -4.86
N GLN A 802 -18.04 1.27 -5.70
CA GLN A 802 -16.94 0.85 -6.57
C GLN A 802 -16.50 1.92 -7.57
N MET A 803 -17.42 2.75 -8.05
CA MET A 803 -17.16 3.78 -9.06
C MET A 803 -16.72 5.12 -8.45
N ARG A 804 -16.43 5.19 -7.13
CA ARG A 804 -15.99 6.41 -6.41
C ARG A 804 -16.87 7.64 -6.72
N VAL A 805 -18.19 7.44 -6.79
CA VAL A 805 -19.13 8.44 -7.34
C VAL A 805 -19.10 9.77 -6.58
N ASP A 806 -18.93 9.74 -5.25
CA ASP A 806 -18.86 10.97 -4.46
C ASP A 806 -17.53 11.72 -4.66
N ASP A 807 -16.38 11.04 -4.73
CA ASP A 807 -15.08 11.64 -5.06
C ASP A 807 -15.11 12.32 -6.43
N LEU A 808 -15.51 11.56 -7.47
CA LEU A 808 -15.45 12.03 -8.86
C LEU A 808 -16.49 13.13 -9.14
N SER A 809 -17.54 13.25 -8.32
CA SER A 809 -18.52 14.35 -8.42
C SER A 809 -17.98 15.72 -7.99
N ALA A 810 -16.81 15.77 -7.32
CA ALA A 810 -16.18 17.03 -6.94
C ALA A 810 -15.50 17.76 -8.13
N TYR A 811 -15.25 17.06 -9.24
CA TYR A 811 -14.61 17.64 -10.41
C TYR A 811 -15.65 18.24 -11.37
N GLU A 812 -15.53 19.53 -11.65
CA GLU A 812 -16.31 20.19 -12.70
C GLU A 812 -15.80 19.76 -14.08
N ILE A 813 -16.53 18.86 -14.73
CA ILE A 813 -16.24 18.41 -16.09
C ILE A 813 -16.47 19.59 -17.05
N PRO A 814 -15.47 20.00 -17.85
CA PRO A 814 -15.67 21.07 -18.82
C PRO A 814 -16.72 20.69 -19.85
N GLU A 815 -17.84 21.42 -19.89
CA GLU A 815 -18.82 21.27 -20.97
C GLU A 815 -18.14 21.60 -22.31
N SER A 816 -18.08 20.62 -23.21
CA SER A 816 -17.55 20.82 -24.55
C SER A 816 -18.37 21.88 -25.26
N SER A 817 -17.76 23.04 -25.53
CA SER A 817 -18.42 24.32 -25.86
C SER A 817 -19.07 24.41 -27.25
N THR A 818 -19.49 23.28 -27.80
CA THR A 818 -19.98 23.09 -29.18
C THR A 818 -21.42 22.60 -29.26
N SER A 819 -22.28 22.98 -28.30
CA SER A 819 -23.69 23.27 -28.61
C SER A 819 -24.40 24.05 -27.50
N THR A 820 -25.24 25.00 -27.90
CA THR A 820 -26.30 25.54 -27.02
C THR A 820 -27.40 24.50 -26.87
N VAL A 821 -27.12 23.42 -26.13
CA VAL A 821 -28.11 22.38 -25.83
C VAL A 821 -29.22 23.01 -25.01
N HIS A 822 -30.47 22.91 -25.49
CA HIS A 822 -31.63 23.31 -24.70
C HIS A 822 -31.69 22.46 -23.41
N GLN A 823 -31.26 23.04 -22.29
CA GLN A 823 -31.27 22.41 -20.98
C GLN A 823 -32.65 21.81 -20.71
N THR A 824 -32.69 20.48 -20.56
CA THR A 824 -33.92 19.71 -20.46
C THR A 824 -34.10 19.32 -18.99
N TYR A 825 -34.81 20.16 -18.26
CA TYR A 825 -35.10 20.03 -16.85
C TYR A 825 -36.07 18.86 -16.62
N LEU A 826 -35.70 17.91 -15.77
CA LEU A 826 -36.55 16.77 -15.45
C LEU A 826 -37.42 17.08 -14.22
N PHE A 827 -38.74 17.01 -14.37
CA PHE A 827 -39.70 17.27 -13.30
C PHE A 827 -40.39 15.97 -12.86
N THR A 828 -40.17 15.56 -11.60
CA THR A 828 -40.99 14.51 -10.98
C THR A 828 -42.33 15.11 -10.54
N VAL A 829 -43.39 14.74 -11.26
CA VAL A 829 -44.78 15.13 -11.01
C VAL A 829 -45.54 13.96 -10.41
N LYS A 830 -45.82 14.06 -9.11
CA LYS A 830 -46.62 13.08 -8.36
C LYS A 830 -48.08 13.52 -8.26
N ILE A 831 -48.99 12.71 -8.80
CA ILE A 831 -50.43 12.86 -8.61
C ILE A 831 -50.79 12.18 -7.29
N VAL A 832 -51.18 12.95 -6.28
CA VAL A 832 -51.41 12.44 -4.91
C VAL A 832 -52.84 11.95 -4.77
N LEU A 833 -53.81 12.85 -4.96
CA LEU A 833 -55.23 12.57 -4.80
C LEU A 833 -56.10 13.60 -5.52
N ALA A 834 -57.40 13.34 -5.65
CA ALA A 834 -58.41 14.38 -5.83
C ALA A 834 -59.36 14.39 -4.61
N GLU A 835 -60.00 15.53 -4.38
CA GLU A 835 -61.00 15.74 -3.32
C GLU A 835 -62.30 16.28 -3.95
N GLY A 836 -63.43 15.64 -3.63
CA GLY A 836 -64.77 16.14 -3.95
C GLY A 836 -65.34 15.81 -5.34
N LEU A 837 -64.92 14.71 -5.97
CA LEU A 837 -65.44 14.29 -7.29
C LEU A 837 -66.87 13.75 -7.19
N THR A 838 -67.75 14.14 -8.11
CA THR A 838 -69.16 13.72 -8.18
C THR A 838 -69.59 13.38 -9.60
N LEU A 839 -70.43 12.35 -9.77
CA LEU A 839 -71.18 12.10 -11.01
C LEU A 839 -72.55 12.78 -10.91
N ASP A 840 -72.91 13.63 -11.89
CA ASP A 840 -74.18 14.37 -11.85
C ASP A 840 -75.42 13.46 -12.04
N THR A 841 -75.25 12.23 -12.52
CA THR A 841 -76.35 11.33 -12.92
C THR A 841 -76.73 10.26 -11.89
N ASN A 842 -76.01 10.10 -10.77
CA ASN A 842 -76.37 9.10 -9.74
C ASN A 842 -75.64 9.30 -8.39
N ASN A 843 -76.22 8.78 -7.29
CA ASN A 843 -75.60 8.72 -5.95
C ASN A 843 -74.43 7.70 -5.85
N LYS A 844 -73.78 7.33 -6.96
CA LYS A 844 -72.62 6.42 -7.00
C LYS A 844 -71.33 7.22 -7.08
N SER A 845 -70.29 6.80 -6.36
CA SER A 845 -68.96 7.39 -6.44
C SER A 845 -68.31 7.10 -7.82
N PRO A 846 -67.44 7.99 -8.33
CA PRO A 846 -66.81 7.81 -9.62
C PRO A 846 -65.72 6.72 -9.63
N ASP A 847 -65.50 6.15 -10.81
CA ASP A 847 -64.40 5.23 -11.11
C ASP A 847 -63.31 6.01 -11.87
N SER A 848 -62.48 6.73 -11.13
CA SER A 848 -61.74 7.89 -11.61
C SER A 848 -60.26 7.64 -11.93
N PHE A 849 -59.75 8.32 -12.96
CA PHE A 849 -58.32 8.34 -13.33
C PHE A 849 -57.92 9.70 -13.93
N VAL A 850 -56.62 10.01 -13.95
CA VAL A 850 -56.06 11.26 -14.46
C VAL A 850 -55.18 11.00 -15.69
N ILE A 851 -55.20 11.91 -16.67
CA ILE A 851 -54.24 11.98 -17.77
C ILE A 851 -53.48 13.31 -17.63
N LEU A 852 -52.15 13.30 -17.76
CA LEU A 852 -51.37 14.51 -18.01
C LEU A 852 -51.07 14.62 -19.50
N SER A 853 -51.43 15.75 -20.09
CA SER A 853 -51.08 16.09 -21.47
C SER A 853 -50.49 17.49 -21.58
N ASP A 854 -49.51 17.63 -22.45
CA ASP A 854 -48.88 18.91 -22.86
C ASP A 854 -49.86 19.80 -23.66
N GLU A 855 -49.45 21.06 -23.91
CA GLU A 855 -50.17 22.06 -24.72
C GLU A 855 -50.59 21.51 -26.10
N HIS A 856 -49.75 20.66 -26.71
CA HIS A 856 -50.02 20.02 -28.00
C HIS A 856 -50.98 18.80 -27.91
N GLY A 857 -51.51 18.48 -26.72
CA GLY A 857 -52.39 17.33 -26.48
C GLY A 857 -51.67 15.98 -26.35
N ASN A 858 -50.34 15.95 -26.53
CA ASN A 858 -49.50 14.77 -26.32
C ASN A 858 -49.62 14.28 -24.87
N ARG A 859 -49.83 12.98 -24.66
CA ARG A 859 -50.06 12.39 -23.32
C ARG A 859 -48.75 11.89 -22.72
N TYR A 860 -48.34 12.49 -21.61
CA TYR A 860 -47.11 12.15 -20.88
C TYR A 860 -47.35 11.14 -19.75
N ALA A 861 -48.54 11.14 -19.15
CA ALA A 861 -48.90 10.19 -18.10
C ALA A 861 -50.39 9.85 -18.11
N LYS A 862 -50.70 8.66 -17.57
CA LYS A 862 -52.07 8.24 -17.23
C LYS A 862 -52.00 7.44 -15.92
N THR A 863 -52.77 7.84 -14.91
CA THR A 863 -52.88 7.08 -13.66
C THR A 863 -53.77 5.84 -13.84
N ARG A 864 -53.70 4.93 -12.88
CA ARG A 864 -54.70 3.87 -12.76
C ARG A 864 -56.11 4.42 -12.48
N THR A 865 -57.11 3.58 -12.69
CA THR A 865 -58.48 3.82 -12.19
C THR A 865 -58.61 3.44 -10.73
N ILE A 866 -59.21 4.31 -9.93
CA ILE A 866 -59.67 4.01 -8.56
C ILE A 866 -61.18 3.91 -8.61
N TYR A 867 -61.73 2.81 -8.09
CA TYR A 867 -63.15 2.46 -8.22
C TYR A 867 -63.97 2.87 -7.00
N ASP A 868 -65.17 3.37 -7.26
CA ASP A 868 -66.19 3.74 -6.27
C ASP A 868 -65.67 4.70 -5.16
N ASP A 869 -64.91 5.73 -5.55
CA ASP A 869 -64.26 6.68 -4.64
C ASP A 869 -64.35 8.14 -5.12
N SER A 870 -64.94 9.01 -4.29
CA SER A 870 -65.07 10.45 -4.55
C SER A 870 -63.82 11.27 -4.14
N ASP A 871 -62.94 10.71 -3.31
CA ASP A 871 -61.71 11.35 -2.84
C ASP A 871 -60.46 10.49 -3.19
N PRO A 872 -60.30 10.10 -4.48
CA PRO A 872 -59.41 9.03 -4.94
C PRO A 872 -57.92 9.34 -4.71
N ARG A 873 -57.14 8.34 -4.27
CA ARG A 873 -55.72 8.49 -3.93
C ARG A 873 -54.77 7.69 -4.82
N TRP A 874 -54.39 8.28 -5.96
CA TRP A 874 -53.47 7.68 -6.93
C TRP A 874 -52.04 7.53 -6.41
N ASP A 875 -51.51 8.48 -5.64
CA ASP A 875 -50.16 8.38 -5.06
C ASP A 875 -49.03 8.03 -6.10
N GLU A 876 -49.25 8.26 -7.40
CA GLU A 876 -48.44 7.82 -8.55
C GLU A 876 -47.53 8.94 -9.07
N SER A 877 -46.30 8.64 -9.52
CA SER A 877 -45.25 9.64 -9.78
C SER A 877 -44.54 9.48 -11.11
N PHE A 878 -44.66 10.47 -12.00
CA PHE A 878 -44.15 10.46 -13.38
C PHE A 878 -43.04 11.50 -13.55
N ASP A 879 -41.99 11.19 -14.31
CA ASP A 879 -40.94 12.16 -14.64
C ASP A 879 -41.19 12.75 -16.03
N ILE A 880 -41.21 14.08 -16.11
CA ILE A 880 -41.57 14.84 -17.31
C ILE A 880 -40.37 15.71 -17.71
N PRO A 881 -39.72 15.46 -18.86
CA PRO A 881 -38.64 16.31 -19.37
C PRO A 881 -39.20 17.59 -20.01
N VAL A 882 -38.71 18.76 -19.60
CA VAL A 882 -39.19 20.08 -20.06
C VAL A 882 -38.01 20.98 -20.42
N LYS A 883 -38.05 21.61 -21.60
CA LYS A 883 -36.96 22.46 -22.14
C LYS A 883 -37.02 23.94 -21.69
N GLY A 884 -37.75 24.24 -20.63
CA GLY A 884 -38.09 25.60 -20.20
C GLY A 884 -39.40 25.62 -19.38
N SER A 885 -40.14 26.72 -19.45
CA SER A 885 -41.48 26.83 -18.86
C SER A 885 -42.55 26.25 -19.80
N ALA A 886 -43.33 25.25 -19.38
CA ALA A 886 -44.42 24.66 -20.15
C ALA A 886 -45.67 24.35 -19.31
N TRP A 887 -46.84 24.27 -19.95
CA TRP A 887 -48.11 23.93 -19.30
C TRP A 887 -48.59 22.50 -19.58
N PHE A 888 -49.02 21.81 -18.53
CA PHE A 888 -49.59 20.47 -18.59
C PHE A 888 -51.04 20.50 -18.09
N MET A 889 -51.96 20.04 -18.94
CA MET A 889 -53.37 19.85 -18.59
C MET A 889 -53.55 18.48 -17.91
N ALA A 890 -53.94 18.51 -16.63
CA ALA A 890 -54.33 17.34 -15.87
C ALA A 890 -55.84 17.10 -16.03
N THR A 891 -56.22 16.08 -16.80
CA THR A 891 -57.63 15.75 -17.09
C THR A 891 -58.10 14.56 -16.27
N VAL A 892 -59.03 14.77 -15.35
CA VAL A 892 -59.70 13.74 -14.55
C VAL A 892 -60.89 13.18 -15.33
N ARG A 893 -61.01 11.84 -15.39
CA ARG A 893 -62.04 11.13 -16.18
C ARG A 893 -62.67 9.97 -15.43
N GLN A 894 -63.94 9.73 -15.75
CA GLN A 894 -64.69 8.53 -15.38
C GLN A 894 -64.34 7.39 -16.34
N ARG A 895 -63.99 6.22 -15.79
CA ARG A 895 -63.85 5.00 -16.58
C ARG A 895 -65.23 4.40 -16.84
N ASN A 896 -65.62 4.40 -18.11
CA ASN A 896 -66.71 3.58 -18.61
C ASN A 896 -66.18 2.23 -19.09
N ILE A 897 -66.97 1.17 -18.90
CA ILE A 897 -66.62 -0.21 -19.30
C ILE A 897 -66.66 -0.36 -20.82
N THR A 898 -67.56 0.37 -21.47
CA THR A 898 -67.70 0.49 -22.93
C THR A 898 -67.83 1.97 -23.33
N GLY A 899 -67.43 2.31 -24.56
CA GLY A 899 -67.51 3.68 -25.07
C GLY A 899 -66.40 4.62 -24.61
N LYS A 900 -66.62 5.93 -24.76
CA LYS A 900 -65.66 6.98 -24.37
C LYS A 900 -65.71 7.19 -22.84
N HIS A 901 -64.61 7.72 -22.31
CA HIS A 901 -64.45 8.03 -20.88
C HIS A 901 -64.86 9.49 -20.60
N ASP A 902 -65.89 9.67 -19.77
CA ASP A 902 -66.48 10.98 -19.50
C ASP A 902 -65.53 11.90 -18.72
N LEU A 903 -65.71 13.20 -18.89
CA LEU A 903 -64.90 14.21 -18.21
C LEU A 903 -65.44 14.45 -16.81
N LEU A 904 -64.61 14.25 -15.78
CA LEU A 904 -64.93 14.67 -14.41
C LEU A 904 -64.38 16.06 -14.10
N GLY A 905 -63.27 16.47 -14.72
CA GLY A 905 -62.74 17.83 -14.65
C GLY A 905 -61.34 17.98 -15.24
N ARG A 906 -60.83 19.21 -15.32
CA ARG A 906 -59.50 19.58 -15.80
C ARG A 906 -58.84 20.57 -14.84
N ALA A 907 -57.53 20.43 -14.68
CA ALA A 907 -56.66 21.38 -14.03
C ALA A 907 -55.46 21.69 -14.93
N TYR A 908 -54.81 22.84 -14.73
CA TYR A 908 -53.61 23.25 -15.47
C TYR A 908 -52.43 23.41 -14.52
N LEU A 909 -51.34 22.71 -14.79
CA LEU A 909 -50.10 22.76 -14.04
C LEU A 909 -49.01 23.43 -14.91
N ARG A 910 -48.40 24.51 -14.41
CA ARG A 910 -47.19 25.06 -15.03
C ARG A 910 -45.95 24.40 -14.43
N LEU A 911 -45.08 23.87 -15.28
CA LEU A 911 -43.73 23.45 -14.89
C LEU A 911 -42.76 24.54 -15.34
N ASP A 912 -42.12 25.22 -14.39
CA ASP A 912 -41.23 26.36 -14.61
C ASP A 912 -39.93 26.18 -13.81
N PRO A 913 -38.78 25.96 -14.47
CA PRO A 913 -37.49 25.75 -13.81
C PRO A 913 -37.11 26.87 -12.84
N SER A 914 -37.41 28.13 -13.19
CA SER A 914 -37.09 29.29 -12.36
C SER A 914 -37.80 29.27 -11.00
N GLN A 915 -38.92 28.54 -10.90
CA GLN A 915 -39.70 28.39 -9.66
C GLN A 915 -39.26 27.18 -8.83
N HIS A 916 -38.37 26.32 -9.33
CA HIS A 916 -37.96 25.06 -8.70
C HIS A 916 -36.43 24.85 -8.58
N ALA A 917 -35.62 25.88 -8.86
CA ALA A 917 -34.16 25.90 -8.61
C ALA A 917 -33.74 25.63 -7.14
N ASP A 918 -34.68 25.61 -6.19
CA ASP A 918 -34.42 25.15 -4.82
C ASP A 918 -34.35 23.61 -4.67
N LEU A 919 -34.67 22.85 -5.73
CA LEU A 919 -34.72 21.38 -5.77
C LEU A 919 -35.59 20.76 -4.63
N ILE A 920 -36.57 21.53 -4.13
CA ILE A 920 -37.52 21.12 -3.11
C ILE A 920 -38.83 20.70 -3.79
N SER A 921 -39.38 19.55 -3.39
CA SER A 921 -40.71 19.14 -3.84
C SER A 921 -41.80 20.00 -3.19
N LYS A 922 -42.59 20.70 -4.01
CA LYS A 922 -43.68 21.61 -3.60
C LYS A 922 -45.02 20.92 -3.79
N ASP A 923 -45.95 21.13 -2.86
CA ASP A 923 -47.32 20.62 -2.93
C ASP A 923 -48.20 21.68 -3.59
N VAL A 924 -48.90 21.29 -4.67
CA VAL A 924 -49.72 22.15 -5.52
C VAL A 924 -51.14 21.60 -5.53
N LEU A 925 -52.08 22.35 -4.95
CA LEU A 925 -53.50 22.03 -4.99
C LEU A 925 -54.15 22.81 -6.13
N LEU A 926 -54.56 22.11 -7.19
CA LEU A 926 -55.17 22.72 -8.36
C LEU A 926 -56.71 22.57 -8.28
N PRO A 927 -57.50 23.65 -8.43
CA PRO A 927 -58.94 23.51 -8.63
C PRO A 927 -59.24 22.87 -9.98
N LEU A 928 -60.32 22.08 -10.04
CA LEU A 928 -60.86 21.56 -11.30
C LEU A 928 -61.85 22.57 -11.91
N ASP A 929 -61.89 22.63 -13.24
CA ASP A 929 -62.84 23.45 -14.02
C ASP A 929 -64.33 23.16 -13.74
N THR A 930 -64.63 21.99 -13.18
CA THR A 930 -65.97 21.52 -12.79
C THR A 930 -66.22 21.69 -11.28
N ARG A 931 -65.79 20.71 -10.47
CA ARG A 931 -65.95 20.63 -9.01
C ARG A 931 -64.82 19.78 -8.42
N GLY A 932 -64.34 20.19 -7.25
CA GLY A 932 -63.27 19.50 -6.53
C GLY A 932 -61.88 20.01 -6.87
N HIS A 933 -60.86 19.38 -6.28
CA HIS A 933 -59.46 19.77 -6.41
C HIS A 933 -58.58 18.55 -6.71
N LEU A 934 -57.48 18.76 -7.41
CA LEU A 934 -56.44 17.78 -7.68
C LEU A 934 -55.16 18.18 -6.92
N LEU A 935 -54.72 17.34 -5.99
CA LEU A 935 -53.47 17.55 -5.26
C LEU A 935 -52.31 16.86 -5.98
N MET A 936 -51.34 17.66 -6.40
CA MET A 936 -50.12 17.21 -7.05
C MET A 936 -48.90 17.64 -6.23
N ARG A 937 -47.79 16.92 -6.33
CA ARG A 937 -46.49 17.30 -5.77
C ARG A 937 -45.47 17.35 -6.90
N VAL A 938 -44.78 18.48 -7.04
CA VAL A 938 -43.85 18.75 -8.14
C VAL A 938 -42.47 19.04 -7.58
N GLY A 939 -41.44 18.38 -8.10
CA GLY A 939 -40.05 18.72 -7.85
C GLY A 939 -39.24 18.68 -9.14
N MET A 940 -38.23 19.53 -9.25
CA MET A 940 -37.24 19.53 -10.33
C MET A 940 -36.01 18.73 -9.88
N GLU A 941 -35.41 17.98 -10.80
CA GLU A 941 -34.15 17.28 -10.57
C GLU A 941 -32.93 18.18 -10.85
N GLY A 942 -31.73 17.72 -10.54
CA GLY A 942 -30.52 18.55 -10.46
C GLY A 942 -30.09 19.24 -11.76
N GLU A 943 -29.41 20.38 -11.60
CA GLU A 943 -29.04 21.31 -12.69
C GLU A 943 -27.74 20.93 -13.44
N ARG A 944 -27.06 19.85 -13.04
CA ARG A 944 -25.78 19.38 -13.60
C ARG A 944 -25.93 17.96 -14.15
N ASP A 945 -25.40 17.71 -15.35
CA ASP A 945 -25.36 16.38 -15.99
C ASP A 945 -24.19 15.53 -15.45
N ASP A 946 -24.14 15.40 -14.12
CA ASP A 946 -23.03 14.78 -13.37
C ASP A 946 -23.24 13.27 -13.08
N ILE A 947 -22.18 12.62 -12.60
CA ILE A 947 -22.21 11.20 -12.23
C ILE A 947 -23.26 10.87 -11.14
N GLN A 948 -23.46 11.75 -10.16
CA GLN A 948 -24.47 11.57 -9.09
C GLN A 948 -25.91 11.75 -9.62
N TYR A 949 -26.12 12.55 -10.66
CA TYR A 949 -27.40 12.71 -11.34
C TYR A 949 -27.76 11.41 -12.07
N HIS A 950 -26.84 10.79 -12.81
CA HIS A 950 -27.10 9.55 -13.53
C HIS A 950 -27.37 8.35 -12.59
N PHE A 951 -26.57 8.16 -11.54
CA PHE A 951 -26.84 7.15 -10.52
C PHE A 951 -28.13 7.43 -9.76
N GLY A 952 -28.36 8.68 -9.34
CA GLY A 952 -29.60 9.09 -8.67
C GLY A 952 -30.84 8.87 -9.53
N ARG A 953 -30.75 9.05 -10.85
CA ARG A 953 -31.81 8.75 -11.82
C ARG A 953 -32.07 7.25 -11.89
N ALA A 954 -31.04 6.42 -12.05
CA ALA A 954 -31.17 4.96 -12.09
C ALA A 954 -31.81 4.40 -10.81
N PHE A 955 -31.40 4.90 -9.65
CA PHE A 955 -31.96 4.54 -8.35
C PHE A 955 -33.45 4.92 -8.22
N ARG A 956 -33.88 6.04 -8.81
CA ARG A 956 -35.30 6.45 -8.84
C ARG A 956 -36.15 5.56 -9.72
N TRP A 957 -35.65 5.09 -10.87
CA TRP A 957 -36.36 4.14 -11.73
C TRP A 957 -36.63 2.82 -11.00
N LEU A 958 -35.58 2.17 -10.48
CA LEU A 958 -35.71 0.92 -9.72
C LEU A 958 -36.71 1.03 -8.57
N LYS A 959 -36.60 2.10 -7.77
CA LYS A 959 -37.46 2.37 -6.62
C LYS A 959 -38.92 2.73 -6.99
N ARG A 960 -39.16 3.30 -8.17
CA ARG A 960 -40.51 3.49 -8.72
C ARG A 960 -41.13 2.15 -9.07
N THR A 961 -40.44 1.37 -9.92
CA THR A 961 -40.93 0.06 -10.37
C THR A 961 -41.14 -0.89 -9.19
N GLU A 962 -40.22 -0.93 -8.22
CA GLU A 962 -40.40 -1.60 -6.92
C GLU A 962 -41.69 -1.15 -6.20
N SER A 963 -41.85 0.17 -5.99
CA SER A 963 -43.04 0.72 -5.34
C SER A 963 -44.32 0.29 -6.02
N ASP A 964 -44.35 0.28 -7.36
CA ASP A 964 -45.58 0.19 -8.11
C ASP A 964 -45.94 -1.27 -8.46
N MET A 965 -44.94 -2.17 -8.54
CA MET A 965 -45.12 -3.62 -8.43
C MET A 965 -45.72 -3.99 -7.05
N VAL A 966 -45.10 -3.54 -5.95
CA VAL A 966 -45.60 -3.79 -4.58
C VAL A 966 -46.98 -3.13 -4.35
N ARG A 967 -47.31 -2.05 -5.07
CA ARG A 967 -48.66 -1.45 -5.07
C ARG A 967 -49.64 -2.44 -5.70
N THR A 968 -49.32 -2.92 -6.90
CA THR A 968 -50.12 -3.89 -7.68
C THR A 968 -50.39 -5.19 -6.92
N PHE A 969 -49.41 -5.74 -6.20
CA PHE A 969 -49.62 -6.90 -5.30
C PHE A 969 -50.75 -6.63 -4.29
N VAL A 970 -50.70 -5.52 -3.57
CA VAL A 970 -51.74 -5.15 -2.58
C VAL A 970 -53.09 -4.86 -3.26
N ASP A 971 -53.09 -4.23 -4.44
CA ASP A 971 -54.33 -3.93 -5.17
C ASP A 971 -55.14 -5.17 -5.56
N LYS A 972 -54.47 -6.29 -5.83
CA LYS A 972 -55.12 -7.59 -6.08
C LYS A 972 -55.81 -8.16 -4.84
N MET A 973 -55.33 -7.82 -3.63
CA MET A 973 -55.90 -8.25 -2.36
C MET A 973 -57.03 -7.30 -1.86
N ILE A 974 -57.02 -6.02 -2.28
CA ILE A 974 -58.01 -5.01 -1.84
C ILE A 974 -59.48 -5.43 -2.03
N PRO A 975 -59.91 -6.08 -3.13
CA PRO A 975 -61.29 -6.55 -3.29
C PRO A 975 -61.71 -7.53 -2.19
N VAL A 976 -60.83 -8.47 -1.82
CA VAL A 976 -61.08 -9.47 -0.76
C VAL A 976 -61.20 -8.78 0.60
N LEU A 977 -60.31 -7.83 0.89
CA LEU A 977 -60.35 -7.00 2.10
C LEU A 977 -61.65 -6.18 2.20
N ARG A 978 -62.06 -5.49 1.13
CA ARG A 978 -63.29 -4.67 1.11
C ARG A 978 -64.57 -5.51 1.19
N HIS A 979 -64.55 -6.75 0.72
CA HIS A 979 -65.69 -7.67 0.80
C HIS A 979 -65.84 -8.25 2.21
N THR A 980 -64.75 -8.76 2.79
CA THR A 980 -64.74 -9.39 4.12
C THR A 980 -64.91 -8.36 5.24
N LEU A 981 -64.08 -7.31 5.26
CA LEU A 981 -64.16 -6.22 6.23
C LEU A 981 -65.21 -5.19 5.78
N SER A 982 -66.48 -5.52 5.97
CA SER A 982 -67.61 -4.68 5.55
C SER A 982 -68.64 -4.46 6.67
N ARG A 983 -69.36 -3.33 6.65
CA ARG A 983 -70.50 -3.07 7.57
C ARG A 983 -71.66 -4.06 7.38
N SER A 984 -71.72 -4.77 6.25
CA SER A 984 -72.61 -5.92 6.05
C SER A 984 -72.16 -7.13 6.89
N SER A 985 -70.86 -7.44 6.89
CA SER A 985 -70.27 -8.56 7.65
C SER A 985 -70.43 -8.36 9.16
N ILE A 986 -70.25 -7.13 9.67
CA ILE A 986 -70.50 -6.80 11.09
C ILE A 986 -71.97 -7.08 11.46
N LYS A 987 -72.89 -6.79 10.54
CA LYS A 987 -74.34 -7.01 10.74
C LYS A 987 -74.82 -8.44 10.52
N SER A 988 -74.00 -9.33 9.96
CA SER A 988 -74.26 -10.79 10.03
C SER A 988 -73.85 -11.37 11.38
N VAL A 989 -72.72 -10.92 11.97
CA VAL A 989 -72.28 -11.37 13.31
C VAL A 989 -73.27 -10.98 14.41
N LEU A 990 -73.87 -9.79 14.32
CA LEU A 990 -74.85 -9.29 15.30
C LEU A 990 -76.28 -9.81 15.12
N LYS A 991 -76.55 -10.67 14.12
CA LYS A 991 -77.84 -11.35 13.99
C LYS A 991 -77.79 -12.69 14.72
N PRO A 992 -78.74 -13.00 15.63
CA PRO A 992 -78.83 -14.33 16.19
C PRO A 992 -79.06 -15.35 15.07
N ASN A 993 -78.27 -16.41 15.06
CA ASN A 993 -78.16 -17.33 13.91
C ASN A 993 -79.31 -18.35 13.87
N VAL A 994 -80.50 -17.90 13.46
CA VAL A 994 -81.73 -18.73 13.42
C VAL A 994 -81.67 -19.83 12.35
N ASN A 995 -80.86 -19.67 11.30
CA ASN A 995 -80.83 -20.56 10.13
C ASN A 995 -79.41 -21.14 9.84
N GLY A 996 -78.62 -21.42 10.88
CA GLY A 996 -77.39 -22.21 10.76
C GLY A 996 -77.68 -23.71 10.60
N PRO A 997 -76.75 -24.52 10.03
CA PRO A 997 -76.89 -25.97 10.01
C PRO A 997 -76.86 -26.55 11.44
N LEU A 998 -77.63 -27.61 11.70
CA LEU A 998 -77.78 -28.15 13.04
C LEU A 998 -76.48 -28.75 13.59
N ASP A 999 -76.04 -28.28 14.76
CA ASP A 999 -75.10 -29.02 15.59
C ASP A 999 -75.80 -30.24 16.21
N TYR A 1000 -75.36 -31.43 15.81
CA TYR A 1000 -75.88 -32.70 16.31
C TYR A 1000 -75.69 -32.87 17.83
N ASN A 1001 -74.69 -32.23 18.43
CA ASN A 1001 -74.44 -32.32 19.87
C ASN A 1001 -75.51 -31.58 20.69
N GLU A 1002 -75.96 -30.41 20.22
CA GLU A 1002 -77.01 -29.65 20.91
C GLU A 1002 -78.38 -30.35 20.79
N ALA A 1003 -78.62 -31.02 19.65
CA ALA A 1003 -79.79 -31.87 19.45
C ALA A 1003 -79.79 -33.10 20.39
N LEU A 1004 -78.64 -33.77 20.56
CA LEU A 1004 -78.48 -34.85 21.55
C LEU A 1004 -78.60 -34.35 23.00
N GLY A 1005 -78.15 -33.13 23.31
CA GLY A 1005 -78.42 -32.48 24.59
C GLY A 1005 -79.92 -32.33 24.87
N LYS A 1006 -80.68 -31.84 23.89
CA LYS A 1006 -82.14 -31.63 23.99
C LYS A 1006 -82.93 -32.95 24.03
N LEU A 1007 -82.54 -33.95 23.26
CA LEU A 1007 -83.13 -35.31 23.30
C LEU A 1007 -82.80 -36.05 24.61
N SER A 1008 -81.57 -35.98 25.10
CA SER A 1008 -81.21 -36.61 26.38
C SER A 1008 -81.83 -35.90 27.58
N ALA A 1009 -82.06 -34.57 27.52
CA ALA A 1009 -82.88 -33.87 28.50
C ALA A 1009 -84.34 -34.37 28.50
N ALA A 1010 -84.96 -34.51 27.33
CA ALA A 1010 -86.33 -35.04 27.19
C ALA A 1010 -86.46 -36.50 27.65
N TYR A 1011 -85.44 -37.33 27.44
CA TYR A 1011 -85.41 -38.72 27.92
C TYR A 1011 -85.20 -38.80 29.44
N ARG A 1012 -84.33 -37.95 30.02
CA ARG A 1012 -84.11 -37.85 31.47
C ARG A 1012 -85.34 -37.32 32.22
N SER A 1013 -86.18 -36.48 31.60
CA SER A 1013 -87.44 -36.04 32.21
C SER A 1013 -88.52 -37.13 32.33
N ALA A 1014 -88.30 -38.33 31.75
CA ALA A 1014 -89.24 -39.45 31.81
C ALA A 1014 -88.89 -40.53 32.86
N ILE A 1015 -87.67 -40.52 33.43
CA ILE A 1015 -87.21 -41.49 34.43
C ILE A 1015 -86.58 -40.72 35.58
N GLY A 1016 -87.29 -40.63 36.71
CA GLY A 1016 -86.93 -39.76 37.82
C GLY A 1016 -85.75 -40.26 38.66
N SER A 1017 -84.73 -39.43 38.79
CA SER A 1017 -83.77 -39.43 39.90
C SER A 1017 -83.49 -37.98 40.33
N THR A 1018 -83.27 -37.75 41.62
CA THR A 1018 -83.27 -36.41 42.23
C THR A 1018 -81.87 -35.87 42.49
N GLU A 1019 -81.40 -34.96 41.64
CA GLU A 1019 -80.32 -34.01 41.97
C GLU A 1019 -80.72 -32.59 41.56
N TYR A 1020 -80.35 -31.61 42.38
CA TYR A 1020 -80.78 -30.22 42.22
C TYR A 1020 -79.89 -29.49 41.19
N SER A 1021 -80.46 -29.20 40.02
CA SER A 1021 -79.90 -28.25 39.05
C SER A 1021 -80.70 -26.95 39.05
N ILE A 1022 -80.00 -25.82 39.07
CA ILE A 1022 -80.61 -24.48 39.16
C ILE A 1022 -81.09 -24.06 37.76
N PRO A 1023 -82.35 -23.62 37.57
CA PRO A 1023 -82.81 -23.12 36.27
C PRO A 1023 -82.03 -21.85 35.85
N PRO A 1024 -81.57 -21.75 34.58
CA PRO A 1024 -80.88 -20.55 34.10
C PRO A 1024 -81.81 -19.33 34.12
N THR A 1025 -81.26 -18.18 34.52
CA THR A 1025 -81.97 -16.90 34.58
C THR A 1025 -82.24 -16.33 33.19
N LYS A 1026 -83.10 -15.31 33.11
CA LYS A 1026 -83.46 -14.63 31.83
C LYS A 1026 -82.27 -13.94 31.11
N GLU A 1027 -81.11 -13.89 31.74
CA GLU A 1027 -79.92 -13.16 31.29
C GLU A 1027 -79.21 -13.90 30.13
N GLU A 1028 -79.29 -15.22 30.05
CA GLU A 1028 -78.60 -16.00 28.99
C GLU A 1028 -79.14 -15.72 27.57
N ARG A 1029 -80.30 -15.06 27.43
CA ARG A 1029 -80.82 -14.59 26.14
C ARG A 1029 -80.19 -13.28 25.62
N HIS A 1030 -79.25 -12.70 26.36
CA HIS A 1030 -78.56 -11.45 26.00
C HIS A 1030 -77.02 -11.55 26.06
N ARG A 1031 -76.43 -12.76 25.95
CA ARG A 1031 -74.99 -12.87 25.63
C ARG A 1031 -74.73 -12.28 24.24
N GLY A 1032 -73.75 -11.38 24.14
CA GLY A 1032 -73.24 -10.90 22.85
C GLY A 1032 -72.47 -12.00 22.10
N PRO A 1033 -72.11 -11.78 20.83
CA PRO A 1033 -71.32 -12.74 20.05
C PRO A 1033 -69.98 -13.01 20.75
N THR A 1034 -69.57 -14.28 20.78
CA THR A 1034 -68.30 -14.69 21.36
C THR A 1034 -67.14 -14.31 20.45
N ASP A 1035 -65.93 -14.24 20.99
CA ASP A 1035 -64.74 -13.87 20.18
C ASP A 1035 -64.51 -14.88 19.03
N ALA A 1036 -64.93 -16.13 19.18
CA ALA A 1036 -64.93 -17.13 18.11
C ALA A 1036 -65.97 -16.81 17.00
N ASP A 1037 -67.19 -16.39 17.34
CA ASP A 1037 -68.20 -15.95 16.35
C ASP A 1037 -67.68 -14.73 15.55
N ILE A 1038 -66.96 -13.84 16.23
CA ILE A 1038 -66.37 -12.63 15.64
C ILE A 1038 -65.21 -13.01 14.72
N GLU A 1039 -64.36 -13.97 15.09
CA GLU A 1039 -63.27 -14.49 14.28
C GLU A 1039 -63.75 -15.28 13.06
N THR A 1040 -64.78 -16.12 13.20
CA THR A 1040 -65.37 -16.90 12.09
C THR A 1040 -65.81 -16.02 10.92
N ALA A 1041 -66.25 -14.78 11.18
CA ALA A 1041 -66.64 -13.83 10.13
C ALA A 1041 -65.47 -13.30 9.28
N ILE A 1042 -64.22 -13.45 9.72
CA ILE A 1042 -63.01 -13.07 8.96
C ILE A 1042 -62.15 -14.26 8.52
N HIS A 1043 -62.48 -15.51 8.88
CA HIS A 1043 -61.80 -16.71 8.34
C HIS A 1043 -61.64 -16.72 6.81
N PRO A 1044 -62.63 -16.31 5.98
CA PRO A 1044 -62.45 -16.25 4.53
C PRO A 1044 -61.35 -15.27 4.05
N LEU A 1045 -60.96 -14.30 4.89
CA LEU A 1045 -59.79 -13.46 4.66
C LEU A 1045 -58.50 -14.18 5.07
N PHE A 1046 -58.48 -14.87 6.21
CA PHE A 1046 -57.33 -15.68 6.63
C PHE A 1046 -57.01 -16.80 5.62
N ASP A 1047 -58.00 -17.59 5.19
CA ASP A 1047 -57.83 -18.63 4.16
C ASP A 1047 -57.20 -18.09 2.86
N TYR A 1048 -57.67 -16.91 2.40
CA TYR A 1048 -57.13 -16.24 1.21
C TYR A 1048 -55.72 -15.71 1.44
N LEU A 1049 -55.47 -15.12 2.61
CA LEU A 1049 -54.14 -14.64 2.99
C LEU A 1049 -53.17 -15.80 3.09
N ASP A 1050 -53.43 -16.86 3.86
CA ASP A 1050 -52.53 -18.02 4.02
C ASP A 1050 -52.21 -18.72 2.70
N THR A 1051 -53.22 -18.92 1.84
CA THR A 1051 -53.03 -19.51 0.50
C THR A 1051 -52.03 -18.72 -0.35
N ASN A 1052 -52.00 -17.40 -0.21
CA ASN A 1052 -51.08 -16.52 -0.95
C ASN A 1052 -49.77 -16.24 -0.18
N ASN A 1053 -49.84 -16.16 1.15
CA ASN A 1053 -48.74 -15.95 2.08
C ASN A 1053 -47.74 -17.10 1.98
N HIS A 1054 -48.19 -18.34 1.81
CA HIS A 1054 -47.29 -19.46 1.52
C HIS A 1054 -46.45 -19.19 0.26
N THR A 1055 -47.06 -18.85 -0.87
CA THR A 1055 -46.34 -18.57 -2.14
C THR A 1055 -45.43 -17.36 -2.01
N LEU A 1056 -45.88 -16.30 -1.33
CA LEU A 1056 -45.10 -15.08 -1.12
C LEU A 1056 -43.89 -15.35 -0.20
N ALA A 1057 -44.08 -16.02 0.94
CA ALA A 1057 -43.01 -16.36 1.88
C ALA A 1057 -41.99 -17.36 1.32
N SER A 1058 -42.41 -18.26 0.42
CA SER A 1058 -41.53 -19.26 -0.20
C SER A 1058 -40.88 -18.78 -1.51
N THR A 1059 -40.99 -17.49 -1.87
CA THR A 1059 -40.41 -16.96 -3.12
C THR A 1059 -39.90 -15.52 -3.02
N LEU A 1060 -40.56 -14.62 -2.28
CA LEU A 1060 -40.07 -13.25 -2.07
C LEU A 1060 -38.88 -13.23 -1.11
N SER A 1061 -37.97 -12.28 -1.34
CA SER A 1061 -36.96 -11.90 -0.35
C SER A 1061 -37.64 -11.48 0.97
N HIS A 1062 -36.93 -11.59 2.09
CA HIS A 1062 -37.40 -11.11 3.39
C HIS A 1062 -37.83 -9.62 3.35
N ASP A 1063 -37.02 -8.76 2.72
CA ASP A 1063 -37.29 -7.32 2.68
C ASP A 1063 -38.44 -6.98 1.73
N SER A 1064 -38.53 -7.63 0.57
CA SER A 1064 -39.67 -7.50 -0.35
C SER A 1064 -40.97 -8.01 0.28
N MET A 1065 -40.92 -9.12 1.02
CA MET A 1065 -42.04 -9.65 1.78
C MET A 1065 -42.50 -8.66 2.87
N GLN A 1066 -41.58 -8.11 3.68
CA GLN A 1066 -41.92 -7.08 4.65
C GLN A 1066 -42.50 -5.82 3.99
N MET A 1067 -42.03 -5.43 2.79
CA MET A 1067 -42.57 -4.28 2.06
C MET A 1067 -44.00 -4.51 1.53
N VAL A 1068 -44.30 -5.71 1.02
CA VAL A 1068 -45.67 -6.11 0.64
C VAL A 1068 -46.57 -6.11 1.87
N MET A 1069 -46.19 -6.80 2.94
CA MET A 1069 -47.02 -6.98 4.13
C MET A 1069 -47.22 -5.69 4.93
N ALA A 1070 -46.21 -4.81 5.04
CA ALA A 1070 -46.38 -3.50 5.67
C ALA A 1070 -47.32 -2.57 4.87
N LYS A 1071 -47.33 -2.69 3.54
CA LYS A 1071 -48.24 -1.92 2.66
C LYS A 1071 -49.66 -2.47 2.71
N LEU A 1072 -49.81 -3.80 2.79
CA LEU A 1072 -51.07 -4.49 3.03
C LEU A 1072 -51.66 -4.11 4.40
N TRP A 1073 -50.86 -4.14 5.47
CA TRP A 1073 -51.26 -3.72 6.81
C TRP A 1073 -51.74 -2.27 6.84
N LYS A 1074 -51.03 -1.34 6.19
CA LYS A 1074 -51.47 0.05 6.03
C LYS A 1074 -52.84 0.13 5.34
N GLN A 1075 -53.10 -0.73 4.36
CA GLN A 1075 -54.38 -0.79 3.66
C GLN A 1075 -55.50 -1.40 4.52
N ILE A 1076 -55.21 -2.40 5.35
CA ILE A 1076 -56.13 -2.95 6.37
C ILE A 1076 -56.52 -1.86 7.37
N LEU A 1077 -55.54 -1.12 7.91
CA LEU A 1077 -55.80 0.02 8.80
C LEU A 1077 -56.70 1.08 8.15
N MET A 1078 -56.55 1.34 6.85
CA MET A 1078 -57.43 2.27 6.11
C MET A 1078 -58.82 1.70 5.86
N THR A 1079 -58.97 0.40 5.58
CA THR A 1079 -60.27 -0.25 5.42
C THR A 1079 -61.05 -0.25 6.74
N ILE A 1080 -60.44 -0.65 7.86
CA ILE A 1080 -61.09 -0.70 9.17
C ILE A 1080 -61.43 0.71 9.69
N GLU A 1081 -60.52 1.68 9.55
CA GLU A 1081 -60.79 3.10 9.83
C GLU A 1081 -62.05 3.59 9.10
N ALA A 1082 -62.21 3.27 7.81
CA ALA A 1082 -63.35 3.66 6.99
C ALA A 1082 -64.66 2.89 7.31
N LEU A 1083 -64.61 1.79 8.06
CA LEU A 1083 -65.80 1.19 8.66
C LEU A 1083 -66.26 1.96 9.90
N ILE A 1084 -65.31 2.47 10.68
CA ILE A 1084 -65.55 3.11 11.97
C ILE A 1084 -65.96 4.57 11.75
N VAL A 1085 -65.08 5.40 11.18
CA VAL A 1085 -65.27 6.86 10.97
C VAL A 1085 -65.36 7.24 9.48
N PRO A 1086 -66.06 8.32 9.12
CA PRO A 1086 -66.04 8.86 7.76
C PRO A 1086 -64.67 9.46 7.40
N PRO A 1087 -64.37 9.69 6.11
CA PRO A 1087 -63.24 10.52 5.69
C PRO A 1087 -63.36 11.95 6.25
N LEU A 1088 -62.26 12.72 6.23
CA LEU A 1088 -62.26 14.12 6.63
C LEU A 1088 -62.72 15.00 5.45
N SER A 1089 -63.79 15.79 5.63
CA SER A 1089 -64.20 16.84 4.69
C SER A 1089 -65.09 17.88 5.40
N ASP A 1090 -65.18 19.05 4.77
CA ASP A 1090 -66.05 20.20 5.03
C ASP A 1090 -67.55 19.89 5.14
N LYS A 1091 -68.05 18.91 4.38
CA LYS A 1091 -69.49 18.62 4.23
C LYS A 1091 -70.05 17.83 5.44
N PRO A 1092 -71.37 17.78 5.66
CA PRO A 1092 -71.96 16.82 6.59
C PRO A 1092 -71.77 15.38 6.10
N SER A 1093 -71.54 14.44 7.03
CA SER A 1093 -71.47 13.01 6.70
C SER A 1093 -72.87 12.36 6.71
N ARG A 1094 -73.12 11.44 5.78
CA ARG A 1094 -74.30 10.54 5.81
C ARG A 1094 -74.04 9.24 6.60
N MET A 1095 -72.82 9.06 7.13
CA MET A 1095 -72.39 7.85 7.83
C MET A 1095 -72.82 7.91 9.31
N ARG A 1096 -73.72 7.00 9.71
CA ARG A 1096 -74.11 6.82 11.12
C ARG A 1096 -72.94 6.20 11.90
N ALA A 1097 -72.72 6.67 13.13
CA ALA A 1097 -71.82 6.01 14.08
C ALA A 1097 -72.22 4.53 14.31
N LEU A 1098 -71.23 3.68 14.54
CA LEU A 1098 -71.43 2.28 14.90
C LEU A 1098 -72.05 2.16 16.30
N GLY A 1099 -72.91 1.16 16.51
CA GLY A 1099 -73.34 0.75 17.86
C GLY A 1099 -72.21 0.08 18.63
N ASP A 1100 -72.36 -0.09 19.96
CA ASP A 1100 -71.23 -0.47 20.81
C ASP A 1100 -70.61 -1.82 20.45
N GLY A 1101 -71.45 -2.83 20.20
CA GLY A 1101 -71.02 -4.14 19.70
C GLY A 1101 -70.55 -4.12 18.23
N GLU A 1102 -71.05 -3.20 17.40
CA GLU A 1102 -70.52 -3.02 16.04
C GLU A 1102 -69.08 -2.46 16.07
N LEU A 1103 -68.77 -1.61 17.06
CA LEU A 1103 -67.44 -1.04 17.28
C LEU A 1103 -66.47 -2.07 17.87
N ASP A 1104 -66.89 -2.84 18.89
CA ASP A 1104 -66.05 -3.90 19.48
C ASP A 1104 -65.65 -4.95 18.43
N ILE A 1105 -66.58 -5.40 17.58
CA ILE A 1105 -66.30 -6.31 16.45
C ILE A 1105 -65.19 -5.73 15.54
N ALA A 1106 -65.30 -4.47 15.13
CA ALA A 1106 -64.31 -3.83 14.25
C ALA A 1106 -62.92 -3.70 14.92
N LEU A 1107 -62.88 -3.45 16.23
CA LEU A 1107 -61.63 -3.35 17.00
C LEU A 1107 -61.04 -4.73 17.35
N LYS A 1108 -61.87 -5.79 17.47
CA LYS A 1108 -61.42 -7.19 17.61
C LYS A 1108 -60.84 -7.74 16.32
N TRP A 1109 -61.49 -7.53 15.17
CA TRP A 1109 -60.91 -7.85 13.85
C TRP A 1109 -59.54 -7.19 13.64
N LEU A 1110 -59.36 -5.95 14.10
CA LEU A 1110 -58.07 -5.27 14.05
C LEU A 1110 -56.99 -5.95 14.92
N LYS A 1111 -57.37 -6.51 16.08
CA LYS A 1111 -56.46 -7.29 16.94
C LYS A 1111 -56.13 -8.65 16.31
N PHE A 1112 -57.14 -9.41 15.86
CA PHE A 1112 -56.92 -10.71 15.21
C PHE A 1112 -56.04 -10.58 13.96
N LEU A 1113 -56.24 -9.54 13.14
CA LEU A 1113 -55.37 -9.27 11.99
C LEU A 1113 -53.95 -8.83 12.40
N ARG A 1114 -53.79 -8.03 13.48
CA ARG A 1114 -52.45 -7.74 14.04
C ARG A 1114 -51.73 -9.03 14.41
N ASP A 1115 -52.41 -9.91 15.13
CA ASP A 1115 -51.82 -11.13 15.66
C ASP A 1115 -51.49 -12.12 14.54
N PHE A 1116 -52.35 -12.26 13.53
CA PHE A 1116 -52.08 -12.99 12.29
C PHE A 1116 -50.79 -12.51 11.59
N PHE A 1117 -50.63 -11.20 11.36
CA PHE A 1117 -49.39 -10.67 10.76
C PHE A 1117 -48.16 -10.72 11.67
N TYR A 1118 -48.31 -11.08 12.95
CA TYR A 1118 -47.22 -11.26 13.91
C TYR A 1118 -46.87 -12.73 14.16
N VAL A 1119 -47.63 -13.71 13.64
CA VAL A 1119 -47.26 -15.13 13.69
C VAL A 1119 -45.89 -15.30 13.01
N GLY A 1120 -44.91 -15.85 13.76
CA GLY A 1120 -43.50 -15.94 13.35
C GLY A 1120 -42.57 -14.92 14.02
N GLY A 1121 -43.09 -13.89 14.68
CA GLY A 1121 -42.30 -12.87 15.37
C GLY A 1121 -41.51 -11.97 14.40
N ASP A 1122 -40.54 -11.21 14.91
CA ASP A 1122 -39.77 -10.23 14.12
C ASP A 1122 -38.86 -10.87 13.04
N ALA A 1123 -38.74 -12.20 12.99
CA ALA A 1123 -37.87 -12.95 12.06
C ALA A 1123 -38.59 -13.56 10.85
N SER A 1124 -39.91 -13.73 10.90
CA SER A 1124 -40.71 -14.24 9.77
C SER A 1124 -42.12 -13.65 9.63
N GLY A 1125 -42.60 -12.93 10.65
CA GLY A 1125 -43.79 -12.08 10.57
C GLY A 1125 -43.44 -10.61 10.29
N VAL A 1126 -44.44 -9.73 10.40
CA VAL A 1126 -44.23 -8.27 10.33
C VAL A 1126 -43.84 -7.75 11.72
N PRO A 1127 -42.73 -7.02 11.88
CA PRO A 1127 -42.29 -6.57 13.20
C PRO A 1127 -43.32 -5.70 13.94
N LEU A 1128 -43.42 -5.86 15.27
CA LEU A 1128 -44.42 -5.15 16.09
C LEU A 1128 -44.31 -3.62 15.97
N SER A 1129 -43.10 -3.09 15.77
CA SER A 1129 -42.86 -1.65 15.55
C SER A 1129 -43.48 -1.10 14.25
N THR A 1130 -43.76 -1.98 13.28
CA THR A 1130 -44.47 -1.66 12.03
C THR A 1130 -45.98 -1.88 12.17
N LEU A 1131 -46.39 -2.94 12.90
CA LEU A 1131 -47.80 -3.23 13.16
C LEU A 1131 -48.44 -2.21 14.10
N GLN A 1132 -47.89 -2.02 15.29
CA GLN A 1132 -48.34 -1.07 16.33
C GLN A 1132 -47.90 0.37 16.05
N ASN A 1133 -47.98 0.79 14.79
CA ASN A 1133 -47.66 2.15 14.38
C ASN A 1133 -48.68 3.18 14.93
N ALA A 1134 -48.34 4.47 14.86
CA ALA A 1134 -49.17 5.54 15.42
C ALA A 1134 -50.64 5.51 14.95
N LYS A 1135 -50.94 5.04 13.73
CA LYS A 1135 -52.32 4.94 13.23
C LYS A 1135 -53.08 3.74 13.80
N PHE A 1136 -52.42 2.62 14.08
CA PHE A 1136 -53.01 1.51 14.82
C PHE A 1136 -53.45 1.98 16.23
N ASN A 1137 -52.58 2.72 16.91
CA ASN A 1137 -52.88 3.29 18.23
C ASN A 1137 -53.98 4.37 18.17
N GLU A 1138 -53.98 5.22 17.14
CA GLU A 1138 -55.04 6.19 16.86
C GLU A 1138 -56.40 5.49 16.69
N ILE A 1139 -56.48 4.43 15.88
CA ILE A 1139 -57.71 3.65 15.67
C ILE A 1139 -58.17 2.94 16.96
N LEU A 1140 -57.26 2.39 17.77
CA LEU A 1140 -57.64 1.83 19.08
C LEU A 1140 -58.17 2.91 20.04
N SER A 1141 -57.58 4.11 20.03
CA SER A 1141 -58.01 5.22 20.89
C SER A 1141 -59.41 5.76 20.55
N VAL A 1142 -59.95 5.43 19.36
CA VAL A 1142 -61.31 5.80 18.93
C VAL A 1142 -62.37 5.42 19.94
N ARG A 1143 -62.23 4.28 20.64
CA ARG A 1143 -63.20 3.85 21.65
C ARG A 1143 -63.42 4.90 22.73
N ILE A 1144 -62.35 5.55 23.20
CA ILE A 1144 -62.40 6.60 24.21
C ILE A 1144 -63.23 7.79 23.69
N TYR A 1145 -62.96 8.23 22.45
CA TYR A 1145 -63.60 9.40 21.86
C TYR A 1145 -65.03 9.18 21.36
N TYR A 1146 -65.49 7.93 21.21
CA TYR A 1146 -66.90 7.66 20.88
C TYR A 1146 -67.83 8.00 22.05
N ASP A 1147 -67.37 7.72 23.28
CA ASP A 1147 -68.16 7.82 24.50
C ASP A 1147 -68.17 9.24 25.13
N TRP A 1148 -67.37 10.18 24.61
CA TRP A 1148 -67.26 11.58 25.10
C TRP A 1148 -68.40 12.49 24.61
N ASN A 1149 -68.67 13.61 25.29
CA ASN A 1149 -69.63 14.61 24.80
C ASN A 1149 -69.06 15.42 23.64
N THR A 1150 -69.93 16.15 22.94
CA THR A 1150 -69.55 16.89 21.72
C THR A 1150 -68.62 18.07 22.05
N ASP A 1151 -68.84 18.74 23.18
CA ASP A 1151 -68.06 19.89 23.62
C ASP A 1151 -66.65 19.47 24.07
N ASP A 1152 -66.52 18.39 24.85
CA ASP A 1152 -65.24 17.78 25.25
C ASP A 1152 -64.35 17.46 24.03
N LEU A 1153 -64.97 16.89 22.98
CA LEU A 1153 -64.31 16.59 21.71
C LEU A 1153 -63.90 17.86 20.95
N MET A 1154 -64.68 18.94 21.04
CA MET A 1154 -64.33 20.22 20.41
C MET A 1154 -63.17 20.92 21.14
N GLU A 1155 -63.11 20.87 22.47
CA GLU A 1155 -61.95 21.38 23.23
C GLU A 1155 -60.67 20.58 22.92
N GLU A 1156 -60.73 19.24 22.97
CA GLU A 1156 -59.58 18.40 22.66
C GLU A 1156 -59.08 18.58 21.22
N CYS A 1157 -60.01 18.80 20.28
CA CYS A 1157 -59.70 19.13 18.89
C CYS A 1157 -58.89 20.45 18.80
N ILE A 1158 -59.29 21.50 19.52
CA ILE A 1158 -58.57 22.78 19.55
C ILE A 1158 -57.18 22.59 20.17
N ARG A 1159 -57.09 21.87 21.31
CA ARG A 1159 -55.85 21.59 22.04
C ARG A 1159 -54.84 20.82 21.18
N GLY A 1160 -55.30 19.76 20.52
CA GLY A 1160 -54.50 18.95 19.61
C GLY A 1160 -54.09 19.69 18.33
N PHE A 1161 -54.94 20.59 17.82
CA PHE A 1161 -54.61 21.42 16.67
C PHE A 1161 -53.47 22.39 16.98
N GLN A 1162 -53.50 23.09 18.12
CA GLN A 1162 -52.40 23.97 18.53
C GLN A 1162 -51.05 23.24 18.65
N SER A 1163 -51.06 22.01 19.20
CA SER A 1163 -49.88 21.14 19.26
C SER A 1163 -49.37 20.78 17.85
N THR A 1164 -50.29 20.41 16.95
CA THR A 1164 -49.99 20.07 15.55
C THR A 1164 -49.37 21.24 14.77
N LEU A 1165 -49.82 22.48 15.02
CA LEU A 1165 -49.24 23.69 14.42
C LEU A 1165 -47.77 23.86 14.85
N ARG A 1166 -47.50 23.81 16.17
CA ARG A 1166 -46.14 23.94 16.74
C ARG A 1166 -45.18 22.90 16.17
N TYR A 1167 -45.63 21.66 16.00
CA TYR A 1167 -44.83 20.56 15.44
C TYR A 1167 -44.62 20.63 13.92
N ARG A 1168 -45.50 21.30 13.16
CA ARG A 1168 -45.28 21.50 11.71
C ARG A 1168 -44.18 22.52 11.42
N ALA A 1169 -44.00 23.53 12.27
CA ALA A 1169 -42.98 24.58 12.10
C ALA A 1169 -41.52 24.07 12.21
N THR A 1170 -41.30 22.90 12.84
CA THR A 1170 -39.99 22.30 13.10
C THR A 1170 -39.62 21.15 12.15
N LYS A 1171 -40.52 20.73 11.25
CA LYS A 1171 -40.26 19.62 10.32
C LYS A 1171 -39.41 20.05 9.10
N PRO A 1172 -38.30 19.36 8.79
CA PRO A 1172 -37.53 19.62 7.57
C PRO A 1172 -38.32 19.22 6.31
N SER A 1173 -38.13 19.98 5.24
CA SER A 1173 -38.77 19.75 3.94
C SER A 1173 -38.22 18.51 3.22
N LYS A 1174 -38.90 18.09 2.13
CA LYS A 1174 -38.48 16.92 1.36
C LYS A 1174 -37.62 17.31 0.15
N SER A 1175 -36.31 17.46 0.35
CA SER A 1175 -35.35 17.51 -0.77
C SER A 1175 -35.22 16.14 -1.45
N LEU A 1176 -34.98 16.15 -2.76
CA LEU A 1176 -34.68 14.99 -3.60
C LEU A 1176 -33.22 14.49 -3.41
N LEU A 1177 -32.30 15.38 -3.03
CA LEU A 1177 -30.87 15.07 -2.80
C LEU A 1177 -30.69 13.94 -1.77
N SER A 1178 -31.54 13.91 -0.74
CA SER A 1178 -31.59 12.89 0.32
C SER A 1178 -32.27 11.57 -0.09
N GLN A 1179 -32.26 11.23 -1.38
CA GLN A 1179 -32.78 9.99 -1.96
C GLN A 1179 -31.93 9.48 -3.14
N ARG A 1180 -30.62 9.80 -3.17
CA ARG A 1180 -29.69 9.41 -4.24
C ARG A 1180 -29.30 7.92 -4.21
N ASN A 1181 -29.17 7.35 -3.01
CA ASN A 1181 -28.75 5.96 -2.76
C ASN A 1181 -29.39 5.46 -1.44
N LEU A 1182 -29.20 4.18 -1.09
CA LEU A 1182 -29.78 3.63 0.14
C LEU A 1182 -29.17 4.24 1.42
N GLY A 1183 -27.89 4.64 1.38
CA GLY A 1183 -27.18 5.29 2.49
C GLY A 1183 -27.81 6.63 2.90
N THR A 1184 -28.01 7.55 1.95
CA THR A 1184 -28.70 8.84 2.19
C THR A 1184 -30.13 8.65 2.69
N ILE A 1185 -30.82 7.59 2.25
CA ILE A 1185 -32.16 7.23 2.75
C ILE A 1185 -32.11 6.68 4.18
N ARG A 1186 -31.11 5.86 4.54
CA ARG A 1186 -30.89 5.37 5.91
C ARG A 1186 -30.61 6.54 6.87
N ALA A 1187 -29.69 7.44 6.50
CA ALA A 1187 -29.39 8.66 7.26
C ALA A 1187 -30.65 9.52 7.47
N ARG A 1188 -31.42 9.76 6.40
CA ARG A 1188 -32.71 10.49 6.45
C ARG A 1188 -33.77 9.80 7.32
N LYS A 1189 -33.90 8.47 7.23
CA LYS A 1189 -34.81 7.68 8.08
C LYS A 1189 -34.41 7.81 9.56
N SER A 1190 -33.12 7.80 9.87
CA SER A 1190 -32.59 8.03 11.22
C SER A 1190 -32.91 9.43 11.74
N ALA A 1191 -32.56 10.48 10.98
CA ALA A 1191 -32.87 11.87 11.33
C ALA A 1191 -34.38 12.13 11.52
N LYS A 1192 -35.25 11.42 10.78
CA LYS A 1192 -36.70 11.47 11.01
C LYS A 1192 -37.12 10.75 12.30
N ARG A 1193 -36.49 9.62 12.66
CA ARG A 1193 -36.76 8.87 13.91
C ARG A 1193 -36.30 9.63 15.16
N ALA A 1194 -35.29 10.49 15.04
CA ALA A 1194 -34.79 11.34 16.12
C ALA A 1194 -35.72 12.53 16.48
N LEU A 1195 -36.71 12.84 15.64
CA LEU A 1195 -37.72 13.86 15.96
C LEU A 1195 -38.86 13.25 16.79
N PRO A 1196 -39.33 13.89 17.88
CA PRO A 1196 -40.45 13.39 18.67
C PRO A 1196 -41.71 13.27 17.81
N ASN A 1197 -42.50 12.21 18.01
CA ASN A 1197 -43.76 12.00 17.28
C ASN A 1197 -44.91 12.68 18.04
N SER A 1198 -45.46 13.79 17.52
CA SER A 1198 -46.78 14.26 17.99
C SER A 1198 -47.90 13.51 17.25
N SER A 1199 -48.27 12.32 17.75
CA SER A 1199 -49.51 11.64 17.36
C SER A 1199 -50.69 12.35 18.02
N SER A 1200 -51.17 13.42 17.39
CA SER A 1200 -52.35 14.16 17.84
C SER A 1200 -53.59 13.62 17.14
N ASN A 1201 -54.49 13.01 17.92
CA ASN A 1201 -55.74 12.38 17.44
C ASN A 1201 -56.79 13.38 16.92
N THR A 1202 -56.41 14.66 16.72
CA THR A 1202 -57.26 15.75 16.22
C THR A 1202 -57.99 15.37 14.93
N GLU A 1203 -57.30 14.68 14.00
CA GLU A 1203 -57.93 14.29 12.73
C GLU A 1203 -59.02 13.21 12.92
N MET A 1204 -58.79 12.26 13.82
CA MET A 1204 -59.79 11.27 14.23
C MET A 1204 -60.99 11.93 14.92
N ILE A 1205 -60.74 12.84 15.87
CA ILE A 1205 -61.78 13.58 16.61
C ILE A 1205 -62.67 14.39 15.65
N MET A 1206 -62.10 15.11 14.69
CA MET A 1206 -62.87 15.84 13.67
C MET A 1206 -63.77 14.91 12.83
N ARG A 1207 -63.34 13.68 12.52
CA ARG A 1207 -64.15 12.70 11.78
C ARG A 1207 -65.28 12.10 12.64
N ILE A 1208 -65.07 11.96 13.95
CA ILE A 1208 -66.13 11.58 14.90
C ILE A 1208 -67.19 12.69 14.97
N LEU A 1209 -66.75 13.94 15.08
CA LEU A 1209 -67.63 15.12 15.08
C LEU A 1209 -68.47 15.22 13.78
N ARG A 1210 -67.97 14.81 12.61
CA ARG A 1210 -68.77 14.74 11.35
C ARG A 1210 -70.00 13.82 11.41
N MET A 1211 -70.06 12.88 12.35
CA MET A 1211 -71.22 11.98 12.53
C MET A 1211 -72.25 12.51 13.53
N ARG A 1212 -71.94 13.62 14.23
CA ARG A 1212 -72.83 14.28 15.20
C ARG A 1212 -73.52 15.48 14.54
N GLN A 1213 -74.67 15.88 15.08
CA GLN A 1213 -75.41 17.06 14.61
C GLN A 1213 -74.85 18.34 15.25
N GLY A 1214 -75.01 19.49 14.59
CA GLY A 1214 -74.56 20.81 15.08
C GLY A 1214 -73.07 21.15 14.86
N THR A 1215 -72.21 20.19 14.56
CA THR A 1215 -70.74 20.35 14.49
C THR A 1215 -70.18 21.03 13.22
N GLN A 1216 -71.04 21.36 12.26
CA GLN A 1216 -70.63 21.64 10.87
C GLN A 1216 -69.82 22.94 10.73
N GLU A 1217 -70.25 24.02 11.38
CA GLU A 1217 -69.58 25.33 11.28
C GLU A 1217 -68.18 25.30 11.92
N PHE A 1218 -68.06 24.66 13.09
CA PHE A 1218 -66.78 24.41 13.75
C PHE A 1218 -65.81 23.65 12.85
N LEU A 1219 -66.27 22.55 12.24
CA LEU A 1219 -65.44 21.74 11.34
C LEU A 1219 -65.02 22.51 10.09
N ALA A 1220 -65.90 23.32 9.51
CA ALA A 1220 -65.55 24.21 8.40
C ALA A 1220 -64.47 25.23 8.80
N GLN A 1221 -64.59 25.86 9.97
CA GLN A 1221 -63.61 26.82 10.48
C GLN A 1221 -62.23 26.17 10.75
N GLN A 1222 -62.21 24.99 11.38
CA GLN A 1222 -60.95 24.25 11.60
C GLN A 1222 -60.32 23.81 10.28
N LEU A 1223 -61.10 23.36 9.30
CA LEU A 1223 -60.60 22.95 7.98
C LEU A 1223 -60.08 24.12 7.15
N GLN A 1224 -60.71 25.30 7.22
CA GLN A 1224 -60.16 26.54 6.64
C GLN A 1224 -58.84 26.94 7.30
N THR A 1225 -58.74 26.85 8.64
CA THR A 1225 -57.49 27.13 9.36
C THR A 1225 -56.39 26.13 8.98
N ILE A 1226 -56.74 24.86 8.76
CA ILE A 1226 -55.85 23.84 8.22
C ILE A 1226 -55.40 24.14 6.78
N SER A 1227 -56.26 24.67 5.91
CA SER A 1227 -55.93 24.95 4.51
C SER A 1227 -55.04 26.19 4.35
N VAL A 1228 -55.30 27.27 5.10
CA VAL A 1228 -54.44 28.47 5.13
C VAL A 1228 -53.02 28.09 5.59
N VAL A 1229 -52.90 27.33 6.68
CA VAL A 1229 -51.59 26.86 7.19
C VAL A 1229 -50.89 25.87 6.24
N LYS A 1230 -51.62 25.14 5.39
CA LYS A 1230 -51.00 24.33 4.32
C LYS A 1230 -50.31 25.21 3.25
N MET A 1231 -50.81 26.42 3.00
CA MET A 1231 -50.26 27.32 1.96
C MET A 1231 -49.12 28.22 2.46
N GLU A 1232 -49.12 28.65 3.73
CA GLU A 1232 -48.19 29.67 4.26
C GLU A 1232 -46.71 29.25 4.47
N ASN A 1233 -46.24 28.17 3.82
CA ASN A 1233 -44.88 27.64 4.02
C ASN A 1233 -43.74 28.11 3.08
N PRO A 1234 -43.82 29.17 2.24
CA PRO A 1234 -42.74 29.49 1.29
C PRO A 1234 -41.55 30.27 1.87
N LYS A 1235 -41.68 30.88 3.07
CA LYS A 1235 -40.74 31.94 3.53
C LYS A 1235 -39.39 31.46 4.10
N LYS A 1236 -39.11 30.17 4.25
CA LYS A 1236 -37.84 29.66 4.85
C LYS A 1236 -36.66 29.45 3.87
N GLY A 1237 -36.84 29.66 2.56
CA GLY A 1237 -35.81 29.35 1.55
C GLY A 1237 -34.68 30.39 1.35
N ARG A 1238 -34.71 31.56 2.00
CA ARG A 1238 -33.93 32.73 1.57
C ARG A 1238 -32.52 32.88 2.18
N ASN A 1239 -32.07 31.93 3.01
CA ASN A 1239 -30.84 32.06 3.82
C ASN A 1239 -29.72 31.05 3.49
N SER A 1240 -29.82 30.26 2.41
CA SER A 1240 -28.84 29.21 2.06
C SER A 1240 -27.87 29.57 0.92
N THR A 1241 -27.98 30.76 0.33
CA THR A 1241 -27.23 31.16 -0.88
C THR A 1241 -25.77 31.59 -0.63
N THR A 1242 -25.32 31.74 0.62
CA THR A 1242 -23.98 32.26 0.97
C THR A 1242 -22.90 31.18 1.13
N ARG A 1243 -23.01 30.05 0.44
CA ARG A 1243 -21.98 28.98 0.44
C ARG A 1243 -21.54 28.44 -0.93
N PHE A 1244 -22.08 28.95 -2.03
CA PHE A 1244 -21.62 28.64 -3.40
C PHE A 1244 -20.85 29.83 -3.99
N SER A 1245 -19.64 30.05 -3.47
CA SER A 1245 -18.71 31.07 -3.99
C SER A 1245 -17.26 30.78 -3.57
N ARG A 1246 -16.80 29.55 -3.79
CA ARG A 1246 -15.39 29.12 -3.79
C ARG A 1246 -15.28 27.72 -4.39
#